data_AF-A0A2E5YMK6-F1
#
_entry.id   AF-A0A2E5YMK6-F1
#
_cell.length_a   1.000
_cell.length_b   1.000
_cell.length_c   1.000
_cell.angle_alpha   90.00
_cell.angle_beta   90.00
_cell.angle_gamma   90.00
#
_symmetry.space_group_name_H-M   'P 1'
#
loop_
_entity.id
_entity.type
_entity.pdbx_description
1 polymer ?
#
loop_
_entity_poly.entity_id
_entity_poly.type
_entity_poly.pdbx_seq_one_letter_code
_entity_poly.pdbx_strand_id
1 'polypeptide(L)'
;MVRLLKIGSIILLVIPFLAWGGFRFWLAEQPDAFRASIEAFPPLEFLEVIYDHAFPSALPDRAQWGRRKYPGRGHSPWVMRSSLDGRPRMLSIALAEELWLAYSTETASIHQFWRGDIDFTGPVFDAQHGFEPTSRGIAYARPGTPTAWRIRDGNEWTPARIRWRGHGFDPASDALWIRFELRDAAGRHVRRVTEWPERLLEGDSSRVALERRFEFTPGPPVALLVEPERGTIEIEAGAAIDGGLLSFTANTANIVHRYEAPTIPIEENIPETLANDPFAKHDCHTCHHFRERVVGPAWSEIALRYQGANRDITIGQLAARIREGSSGRWGAIEMIPHPDLDRSEAARLASIILETEPSETPILVVDAGGAEATWTFGSPTEAPPDGLHPSLKSTPIDPPEFTPRVGGLAWLPDGRLGVATWDRDGSLFAVEGWQGPSEGVRVERMAEGLHEPLGLAVVDDALYIMQKQEIAQLFDHDGDGWTDEYRTITQGWSVTSNFHEFGFGLVALDGDLYGSLSVCVLVGGKSCRDQTPDRGKIFRLTLASGEIEFIASGLRTPNGLAATPGGELLVADNQGDWLPASKLIQVRPDGHYGWRAPGEKRDLGPVTPPTLWLPQNEVGNSPTQPLVLTEGPYAGHIVFGDIYNGGLKRAIVEEVGGQLQGAAFHFSGGLEGPVNRLLEAPGGGFIVGQIGSRGNWGEGGKDWFGLEFVQMGDEAAFEAMRVSATPEGFEIHFSRALAPDLVLTPDDFQLSDWFYVPSEIYGGPKYDLRDLAIEHVHLSADRRVASIVVRDRLPERVVYLHFGPAIRSERGESLWVNEAWYTMNVLPTAESPNARKHDEAPNILSLAEEEAGWRLLFDGRSFEGWKIYGAKDDSIEFWRIENAALAFTRDVSLAGLVWNHLNPFSRAAADLMTKERFSDFELSIDWRISPGGNSGIFYLVPDERSALAWDLGLEMQVLDDAAHSDGQIERHRAGDLYDLQSLVRDAANPVGEWNRARIRVQGSHIEHWLNDRPIVDITRGSPDWRSAVANSKFADTEGFGLAERGHITLQDHGDLVWYRNIKIRKLPPSEAR
;
A
#
# COMPACT_ATOMS: atom_id res chain seq x y z
N MET A 1 59.85 14.70 -26.36
CA MET A 1 58.74 14.25 -25.49
C MET A 1 59.17 13.86 -24.08
N VAL A 2 60.05 12.89 -23.87
CA VAL A 2 60.44 12.46 -22.49
C VAL A 2 61.08 13.57 -21.63
N ARG A 3 61.81 14.53 -22.23
CA ARG A 3 62.32 15.73 -21.53
C ARG A 3 61.25 16.79 -21.23
N LEU A 4 60.19 16.88 -22.04
CA LEU A 4 59.05 17.78 -21.83
C LEU A 4 58.08 17.22 -20.76
N LEU A 5 57.87 15.90 -20.76
CA LEU A 5 57.17 15.19 -19.68
C LEU A 5 57.88 15.34 -18.34
N LYS A 6 59.22 15.28 -18.29
CA LYS A 6 59.98 15.52 -17.05
C LYS A 6 59.91 16.96 -16.54
N ILE A 7 59.71 17.96 -17.41
CA ILE A 7 59.53 19.36 -16.99
C ILE A 7 58.10 19.59 -16.48
N GLY A 8 57.09 18.99 -17.13
CA GLY A 8 55.70 19.03 -16.67
C GLY A 8 55.49 18.36 -15.30
N SER A 9 56.15 17.22 -15.05
CA SER A 9 56.10 16.53 -13.75
C SER A 9 56.81 17.27 -12.62
N ILE A 10 57.82 18.09 -12.93
CA ILE A 10 58.50 18.95 -11.93
C ILE A 10 57.62 20.17 -11.60
N ILE A 11 56.91 20.74 -12.58
CA ILE A 11 55.98 21.86 -12.35
C ILE A 11 54.79 21.43 -11.47
N LEU A 12 54.25 20.23 -11.69
CA LEU A 12 53.17 19.63 -10.88
C LEU A 12 53.58 19.28 -9.44
N LEU A 13 54.87 19.11 -9.15
CA LEU A 13 55.36 18.81 -7.78
C LEU A 13 55.91 20.04 -7.06
N VAL A 14 56.41 21.04 -7.78
CA VAL A 14 57.09 22.21 -7.18
C VAL A 14 56.12 23.33 -6.82
N ILE A 15 55.08 23.58 -7.63
CA ILE A 15 54.07 24.61 -7.35
C ILE A 15 53.30 24.33 -6.04
N PRO A 16 52.82 23.09 -5.78
CA PRO A 16 52.10 22.79 -4.55
C PRO A 16 52.99 22.89 -3.30
N PHE A 17 54.28 22.54 -3.43
CA PHE A 17 55.25 22.65 -2.34
C PHE A 17 55.62 24.10 -2.01
N LEU A 18 55.73 24.96 -3.02
CA LEU A 18 55.96 26.40 -2.84
C LEU A 18 54.71 27.10 -2.27
N ALA A 19 53.52 26.69 -2.70
CA ALA A 19 52.25 27.16 -2.14
C ALA A 19 52.10 26.74 -0.68
N TRP A 20 52.44 25.48 -0.33
CA TRP A 20 52.49 25.01 1.06
C TRP A 20 53.53 25.76 1.90
N GLY A 21 54.73 26.00 1.35
CA GLY A 21 55.77 26.79 2.02
C GLY A 21 55.34 28.23 2.29
N GLY A 22 54.71 28.89 1.31
CA GLY A 22 54.17 30.24 1.45
C GLY A 22 52.99 30.30 2.43
N PHE A 23 52.09 29.31 2.37
CA PHE A 23 50.97 29.17 3.31
C PHE A 23 51.45 28.97 4.74
N ARG A 24 52.46 28.11 4.98
CA ARG A 24 53.05 27.90 6.31
C ARG A 24 53.75 29.15 6.85
N PHE A 25 54.35 29.95 5.97
CA PHE A 25 54.97 31.22 6.36
C PHE A 25 53.92 32.27 6.75
N TRP A 26 52.85 32.40 5.97
CA TRP A 26 51.69 33.24 6.30
C TRP A 26 50.96 32.77 7.56
N LEU A 27 50.79 31.46 7.72
CA LEU A 27 50.15 30.84 8.89
C LEU A 27 50.97 31.05 10.17
N ALA A 28 52.30 31.16 10.05
CA ALA A 28 53.18 31.44 11.17
C ALA A 28 53.03 32.85 11.74
N GLU A 29 52.44 33.78 10.96
CA GLU A 29 52.12 35.15 11.37
C GLU A 29 50.68 35.30 11.90
N GLN A 30 49.89 34.22 11.93
CA GLN A 30 48.51 34.24 12.43
C GLN A 30 48.42 33.98 13.94
N PRO A 31 47.34 34.42 14.61
CA PRO A 31 47.12 34.19 16.05
C PRO A 31 47.13 32.69 16.42
N ASP A 32 47.67 32.36 17.61
CA ASP A 32 47.95 30.97 18.02
C ASP A 32 46.72 30.04 17.97
N ALA A 33 45.52 30.53 18.28
CA ALA A 33 44.30 29.74 18.22
C ALA A 33 43.89 29.37 16.78
N PHE A 34 44.08 30.30 15.83
CA PHE A 34 43.81 30.07 14.40
C PHE A 34 44.88 29.17 13.79
N ARG A 35 46.15 29.42 14.13
CA ARG A 35 47.27 28.58 13.74
C ARG A 35 47.08 27.13 14.21
N ALA A 36 46.73 26.91 15.48
CA ALA A 36 46.49 25.57 16.01
C ALA A 36 45.33 24.81 15.31
N SER A 37 44.30 25.52 14.86
CA SER A 37 43.18 24.91 14.10
C SER A 37 43.56 24.46 12.69
N ILE A 38 44.53 25.11 12.08
CA ILE A 38 44.99 24.83 10.71
C ILE A 38 46.22 23.89 10.72
N GLU A 39 47.05 23.90 11.78
CA GLU A 39 48.22 23.01 11.91
C GLU A 39 47.85 21.53 12.09
N ALA A 40 46.56 21.22 12.29
CA ALA A 40 46.01 19.87 12.28
C ALA A 40 45.75 19.31 10.87
N PHE A 41 45.77 20.14 9.82
CA PHE A 41 45.55 19.70 8.43
C PHE A 41 46.77 18.94 7.87
N PRO A 42 46.61 17.68 7.43
CA PRO A 42 47.64 16.97 6.69
C PRO A 42 48.00 17.71 5.38
N PRO A 43 49.27 17.71 4.96
CA PRO A 43 49.69 18.35 3.71
C PRO A 43 48.97 17.82 2.46
N LEU A 44 48.52 16.55 2.49
CA LEU A 44 47.77 15.93 1.41
C LEU A 44 46.35 16.49 1.28
N GLU A 45 45.65 16.67 2.40
CA GLU A 45 44.28 17.23 2.42
C GLU A 45 44.27 18.71 2.02
N PHE A 46 45.26 19.50 2.45
CA PHE A 46 45.38 20.89 1.98
C PHE A 46 45.59 20.98 0.46
N LEU A 47 46.35 20.03 -0.10
CA LEU A 47 46.58 19.95 -1.53
C LEU A 47 45.35 19.46 -2.30
N GLU A 48 44.55 18.56 -1.73
CA GLU A 48 43.22 18.20 -2.24
C GLU A 48 42.28 19.40 -2.24
N VAL A 49 42.19 20.16 -1.14
CA VAL A 49 41.34 21.35 -1.05
C VAL A 49 41.73 22.41 -2.08
N ILE A 50 43.04 22.67 -2.26
CA ILE A 50 43.53 23.60 -3.30
C ILE A 50 43.25 23.04 -4.70
N TYR A 51 43.41 21.73 -4.91
CA TYR A 51 43.14 21.09 -6.18
C TYR A 51 41.65 21.17 -6.54
N ASP A 52 40.75 20.89 -5.60
CA ASP A 52 39.30 20.96 -5.78
C ASP A 52 38.80 22.41 -5.94
N HIS A 53 39.47 23.40 -5.33
CA HIS A 53 39.14 24.81 -5.56
C HIS A 53 39.69 25.37 -6.87
N ALA A 54 40.90 24.96 -7.27
CA ALA A 54 41.55 25.45 -8.49
C ALA A 54 41.09 24.69 -9.76
N PHE A 55 40.66 23.45 -9.57
CA PHE A 55 40.10 22.55 -10.57
C PHE A 55 38.82 21.93 -10.00
N PRO A 56 37.74 22.71 -9.82
CA PRO A 56 36.46 22.14 -9.44
C PRO A 56 36.17 21.03 -10.44
N SER A 57 36.14 19.79 -9.94
CA SER A 57 35.63 18.69 -10.73
C SER A 57 34.21 19.11 -11.10
N ALA A 58 33.94 19.26 -12.41
CA ALA A 58 32.56 19.24 -12.85
C ALA A 58 31.98 17.99 -12.21
N LEU A 59 31.01 18.15 -11.29
CA LEU A 59 30.26 17.03 -10.77
C LEU A 59 29.92 16.19 -12.00
N PRO A 60 30.35 14.91 -12.08
CA PRO A 60 30.07 14.12 -13.26
C PRO A 60 28.57 14.23 -13.49
N ASP A 61 28.17 14.73 -14.67
CA ASP A 61 26.77 14.99 -15.01
C ASP A 61 25.99 13.70 -14.76
N ARG A 62 25.37 13.52 -13.59
CA ARG A 62 24.90 12.18 -13.14
C ARG A 62 23.64 11.72 -13.85
N ALA A 63 23.07 12.53 -14.74
CA ALA A 63 21.93 12.13 -15.55
C ALA A 63 22.44 11.82 -16.97
N GLN A 64 22.87 10.57 -17.19
CA GLN A 64 23.65 10.18 -18.38
C GLN A 64 22.87 9.33 -19.39
N TRP A 65 21.81 8.63 -18.96
CA TRP A 65 21.27 7.55 -19.78
C TRP A 65 20.35 8.04 -20.91
N GLY A 66 20.82 7.89 -22.15
CA GLY A 66 19.98 7.96 -23.35
C GLY A 66 19.45 9.35 -23.73
N ARG A 67 20.12 10.45 -23.34
CA ARG A 67 19.68 11.80 -23.72
C ARG A 67 19.69 12.02 -25.23
N ARG A 68 18.65 12.67 -25.75
CA ARG A 68 18.63 13.21 -27.11
C ARG A 68 19.60 14.39 -27.21
N LYS A 69 20.43 14.40 -28.26
CA LYS A 69 21.38 15.51 -28.50
C LYS A 69 20.73 16.56 -29.39
N TYR A 70 20.58 17.77 -28.87
CA TYR A 70 20.11 18.92 -29.64
C TYR A 70 21.29 19.87 -29.96
N PRO A 71 21.60 20.15 -31.24
CA PRO A 71 22.71 21.02 -31.60
C PRO A 71 22.60 22.43 -30.98
N GLY A 72 23.63 22.83 -30.22
CA GLY A 72 23.80 24.21 -29.74
C GLY A 72 22.97 24.60 -28.49
N ARG A 73 22.43 23.62 -27.75
CA ARG A 73 21.55 23.86 -26.59
C ARG A 73 22.01 23.22 -25.28
N GLY A 74 23.27 22.78 -25.20
CA GLY A 74 23.85 22.20 -23.99
C GLY A 74 23.36 20.77 -23.70
N HIS A 75 23.44 20.36 -22.42
CA HIS A 75 23.19 18.99 -21.98
C HIS A 75 21.90 18.79 -21.15
N SER A 76 21.23 19.86 -20.72
CA SER A 76 19.98 19.79 -19.95
C SER A 76 18.79 19.39 -20.84
N PRO A 77 17.70 18.82 -20.27
CA PRO A 77 16.47 18.62 -21.03
C PRO A 77 16.05 19.94 -21.67
N TRP A 78 15.72 19.86 -22.96
CA TRP A 78 15.51 21.08 -23.75
C TRP A 78 14.26 21.84 -23.27
N VAL A 79 13.21 21.13 -22.88
CA VAL A 79 11.96 21.68 -22.39
C VAL A 79 11.58 20.96 -21.11
N MET A 80 11.27 21.70 -20.04
CA MET A 80 10.93 21.14 -18.73
C MET A 80 9.66 21.76 -18.16
N ARG A 81 8.77 20.94 -17.64
CA ARG A 81 7.76 21.36 -16.67
C ARG A 81 8.42 21.68 -15.34
N SER A 82 7.97 22.74 -14.67
CA SER A 82 8.58 23.16 -13.39
C SER A 82 7.67 24.07 -12.56
N SER A 83 8.07 24.29 -11.30
CA SER A 83 7.58 25.36 -10.43
C SER A 83 8.60 26.51 -10.31
N LEU A 84 9.17 26.91 -11.45
CA LEU A 84 10.29 27.86 -11.55
C LEU A 84 10.05 29.16 -10.77
N ASP A 85 11.03 29.58 -9.97
CA ASP A 85 11.03 30.83 -9.21
C ASP A 85 9.80 30.97 -8.30
N GLY A 86 9.34 29.84 -7.75
CA GLY A 86 8.19 29.78 -6.87
C GLY A 86 6.84 29.93 -7.59
N ARG A 87 6.82 29.91 -8.93
CA ARG A 87 5.59 29.97 -9.72
C ARG A 87 5.24 28.61 -10.31
N PRO A 88 4.03 28.09 -10.06
CA PRO A 88 3.61 26.81 -10.63
C PRO A 88 3.37 26.91 -12.14
N ARG A 89 3.21 25.74 -12.79
CA ARG A 89 2.74 25.59 -14.19
C ARG A 89 3.62 26.31 -15.22
N MET A 90 4.92 26.24 -15.01
CA MET A 90 5.92 26.80 -15.89
C MET A 90 6.43 25.78 -16.90
N LEU A 91 6.84 26.29 -18.06
CA LEU A 91 7.65 25.60 -19.05
C LEU A 91 9.00 26.33 -19.13
N SER A 92 10.09 25.64 -18.77
CA SER A 92 11.46 26.14 -18.90
C SER A 92 12.06 25.61 -20.20
N ILE A 93 12.47 26.50 -21.10
CA ILE A 93 12.90 26.18 -22.47
C ILE A 93 14.34 26.66 -22.67
N ALA A 94 15.26 25.77 -22.99
CA ALA A 94 16.62 26.12 -23.36
C ALA A 94 16.68 26.55 -24.85
N LEU A 95 16.79 27.83 -25.14
CA LEU A 95 16.92 28.32 -26.51
C LEU A 95 18.36 28.22 -27.03
N ALA A 96 19.35 28.31 -26.13
CA ALA A 96 20.77 28.00 -26.34
C ALA A 96 21.37 27.48 -25.02
N GLU A 97 22.64 27.04 -25.06
CA GLU A 97 23.40 26.53 -23.89
C GLU A 97 23.27 27.39 -22.62
N GLU A 98 23.27 28.72 -22.75
CA GLU A 98 23.11 29.65 -21.63
C GLU A 98 21.92 30.60 -21.81
N LEU A 99 20.92 30.26 -22.65
CA LEU A 99 19.81 31.17 -22.94
C LEU A 99 18.48 30.47 -22.73
N TRP A 100 17.70 30.97 -21.78
CA TRP A 100 16.49 30.30 -21.30
C TRP A 100 15.26 31.18 -21.39
N LEU A 101 14.13 30.53 -21.67
CA LEU A 101 12.79 31.12 -21.69
C LEU A 101 11.89 30.36 -20.72
N ALA A 102 11.32 31.07 -19.74
CA ALA A 102 10.28 30.55 -18.87
C ALA A 102 8.92 31.05 -19.38
N TYR A 103 8.02 30.11 -19.63
CA TYR A 103 6.70 30.36 -20.22
C TYR A 103 5.60 29.85 -19.29
N SER A 104 4.67 30.72 -18.90
CA SER A 104 3.53 30.33 -18.07
C SER A 104 2.48 29.65 -18.93
N THR A 105 2.07 28.45 -18.52
CA THR A 105 1.02 27.70 -19.21
C THR A 105 -0.39 28.07 -18.77
N GLU A 106 -0.51 28.84 -17.69
CA GLU A 106 -1.79 29.41 -17.25
C GLU A 106 -2.18 30.64 -18.06
N THR A 107 -1.21 31.52 -18.36
CA THR A 107 -1.46 32.77 -19.07
C THR A 107 -1.03 32.72 -20.54
N ALA A 108 -0.40 31.62 -20.97
CA ALA A 108 0.21 31.48 -22.30
C ALA A 108 1.14 32.66 -22.62
N SER A 109 2.09 32.93 -21.73
CA SER A 109 2.94 34.12 -21.82
C SER A 109 4.35 33.91 -21.29
N ILE A 110 5.27 34.76 -21.74
CA ILE A 110 6.64 34.82 -21.24
C ILE A 110 6.62 35.32 -19.79
N HIS A 111 7.14 34.51 -18.87
CA HIS A 111 7.42 34.92 -17.50
C HIS A 111 8.82 35.52 -17.38
N GLN A 112 9.80 34.88 -18.02
CA GLN A 112 11.19 35.30 -17.94
C GLN A 112 11.97 34.89 -19.18
N PHE A 113 12.90 35.73 -19.60
CA PHE A 113 13.88 35.42 -20.62
C PHE A 113 15.26 35.88 -20.13
N TRP A 114 16.24 34.99 -20.02
CA TRP A 114 17.50 35.28 -19.34
C TRP A 114 18.69 34.55 -19.94
N ARG A 115 19.89 35.12 -19.74
CA ARG A 115 21.16 34.43 -19.94
C ARG A 115 21.65 33.87 -18.61
N GLY A 116 21.98 32.58 -18.57
CA GLY A 116 22.47 31.90 -17.38
C GLY A 116 22.00 30.44 -17.36
N ASP A 117 21.60 29.97 -16.19
CA ASP A 117 21.27 28.55 -15.96
C ASP A 117 20.06 28.41 -15.01
N ILE A 118 19.64 27.17 -14.78
CA ILE A 118 18.64 26.79 -13.79
C ILE A 118 19.35 26.10 -12.62
N ASP A 119 19.07 26.56 -11.40
CA ASP A 119 19.47 25.91 -10.18
C ASP A 119 18.45 24.83 -9.78
N PHE A 120 18.93 23.59 -9.73
CA PHE A 120 18.18 22.42 -9.28
C PHE A 120 18.62 21.99 -7.87
N THR A 121 19.09 22.91 -7.03
CA THR A 121 19.23 22.66 -5.59
C THR A 121 17.85 22.64 -4.94
N GLY A 122 17.64 21.75 -3.97
CA GLY A 122 16.37 21.65 -3.29
C GLY A 122 16.03 20.24 -2.73
N PRO A 123 14.94 20.10 -1.94
CA PRO A 123 14.67 18.84 -1.25
C PRO A 123 14.61 17.61 -2.14
N VAL A 124 14.22 17.77 -3.41
CA VAL A 124 14.07 16.68 -4.37
C VAL A 124 15.40 16.23 -4.97
N PHE A 125 16.31 17.18 -5.22
CA PHE A 125 17.50 16.93 -6.01
C PHE A 125 18.73 16.64 -5.16
N ASP A 126 18.96 17.43 -4.12
CA ASP A 126 20.15 17.36 -3.28
C ASP A 126 19.88 17.49 -1.77
N ALA A 127 18.59 17.50 -1.39
CA ALA A 127 18.11 17.64 -0.02
C ALA A 127 18.33 19.01 0.65
N GLN A 128 18.84 20.02 -0.06
CA GLN A 128 18.87 21.40 0.46
C GLN A 128 17.46 21.97 0.47
N HIS A 129 17.02 22.79 1.41
CA HIS A 129 15.61 23.23 1.45
C HIS A 129 15.36 24.56 0.70
N GLY A 130 14.31 24.64 -0.13
CA GLY A 130 13.99 25.84 -0.94
C GLY A 130 12.84 25.64 -1.94
N PHE A 131 12.56 26.67 -2.77
CA PHE A 131 11.72 26.50 -3.96
C PHE A 131 12.51 25.81 -5.06
N GLU A 132 11.84 24.95 -5.84
CA GLU A 132 12.51 24.14 -6.86
C GLU A 132 11.79 24.17 -8.21
N PRO A 133 12.53 24.34 -9.32
CA PRO A 133 13.89 24.90 -9.44
C PRO A 133 13.88 26.45 -9.42
N THR A 134 15.05 27.10 -9.40
CA THR A 134 15.17 28.58 -9.51
C THR A 134 16.06 29.00 -10.67
N SER A 135 15.90 30.22 -11.16
CA SER A 135 16.72 30.77 -12.24
C SER A 135 17.98 31.48 -11.72
N ARG A 136 19.11 31.32 -12.41
CA ARG A 136 20.37 32.03 -12.12
C ARG A 136 20.91 32.75 -13.35
N GLY A 137 21.49 33.93 -13.15
CA GLY A 137 22.10 34.73 -14.20
C GLY A 137 21.48 36.12 -14.37
N ILE A 138 21.34 36.57 -15.61
CA ILE A 138 20.90 37.94 -15.93
C ILE A 138 19.69 37.92 -16.85
N ALA A 139 18.58 38.53 -16.39
CA ALA A 139 17.35 38.57 -17.16
C ALA A 139 17.37 39.67 -18.23
N TYR A 140 17.04 39.30 -19.46
CA TYR A 140 16.69 40.23 -20.55
C TYR A 140 15.26 40.73 -20.43
N ALA A 141 14.36 39.86 -19.96
CA ALA A 141 12.97 40.20 -19.68
C ALA A 141 12.44 39.50 -18.44
N ARG A 142 11.76 40.26 -17.59
CA ARG A 142 10.90 39.83 -16.48
C ARG A 142 9.70 40.78 -16.45
N PRO A 143 8.66 40.54 -17.28
CA PRO A 143 7.50 41.44 -17.32
C PRO A 143 6.89 41.60 -15.93
N GLY A 144 6.70 42.84 -15.49
CA GLY A 144 6.09 43.11 -14.18
C GLY A 144 4.63 42.67 -14.12
N THR A 145 3.94 42.73 -15.26
CA THR A 145 2.59 42.23 -15.45
C THR A 145 2.60 41.03 -16.40
N PRO A 146 1.93 39.91 -16.08
CA PRO A 146 1.75 38.81 -17.03
C PRO A 146 1.07 39.30 -18.31
N THR A 147 1.47 38.73 -19.44
CA THR A 147 0.90 39.12 -20.73
C THR A 147 -0.56 38.68 -20.79
N ALA A 148 -1.45 39.58 -21.21
CA ALA A 148 -2.89 39.34 -21.24
C ALA A 148 -3.39 39.15 -22.68
N TRP A 149 -3.79 37.92 -23.03
CA TRP A 149 -4.45 37.65 -24.29
C TRP A 149 -5.85 38.26 -24.34
N ARG A 150 -6.22 38.75 -25.52
CA ARG A 150 -7.53 39.32 -25.82
C ARG A 150 -8.14 38.60 -27.00
N ILE A 151 -9.46 38.43 -26.98
CA ILE A 151 -10.27 37.92 -28.08
C ILE A 151 -11.34 38.95 -28.43
N ARG A 152 -11.54 39.17 -29.72
CA ARG A 152 -12.48 40.17 -30.21
C ARG A 152 -13.89 39.60 -30.23
N ASP A 153 -14.81 40.23 -29.51
CA ASP A 153 -16.25 39.96 -29.56
C ASP A 153 -16.96 41.19 -30.15
N GLY A 154 -17.51 41.05 -31.35
CA GLY A 154 -17.99 42.20 -32.14
C GLY A 154 -16.88 43.24 -32.37
N ASN A 155 -17.07 44.44 -31.82
CA ASN A 155 -16.11 45.55 -31.95
C ASN A 155 -15.16 45.70 -30.75
N GLU A 156 -15.35 44.95 -29.67
CA GLU A 156 -14.61 45.12 -28.41
C GLU A 156 -13.57 44.01 -28.19
N TRP A 157 -12.47 44.38 -27.54
CA TRP A 157 -11.46 43.44 -27.08
C TRP A 157 -11.76 42.99 -25.64
N THR A 158 -12.00 41.71 -25.45
CA THR A 158 -12.29 41.13 -24.13
C THR A 158 -11.12 40.26 -23.66
N PRO A 159 -10.88 40.11 -22.34
CA PRO A 159 -9.90 39.14 -21.84
C PRO A 159 -10.21 37.73 -22.35
N ALA A 160 -9.21 37.04 -22.89
CA ALA A 160 -9.33 35.64 -23.28
C ALA A 160 -9.02 34.72 -22.09
N ARG A 161 -9.81 33.66 -21.93
CA ARG A 161 -9.47 32.53 -21.05
C ARG A 161 -8.55 31.58 -21.80
N ILE A 162 -7.48 31.16 -21.13
CA ILE A 162 -6.50 30.24 -21.70
C ILE A 162 -6.89 28.80 -21.35
N ARG A 163 -6.79 27.90 -22.33
CA ARG A 163 -6.71 26.47 -22.09
C ARG A 163 -5.44 25.94 -22.73
N TRP A 164 -4.48 25.56 -21.91
CA TRP A 164 -3.25 24.91 -22.37
C TRP A 164 -3.57 23.57 -23.05
N ARG A 165 -2.86 23.24 -24.14
CA ARG A 165 -3.07 22.01 -24.91
C ARG A 165 -1.85 21.10 -24.99
N GLY A 166 -0.67 21.62 -24.68
CA GLY A 166 0.56 20.85 -24.73
C GLY A 166 1.67 21.56 -25.47
N HIS A 167 2.78 20.84 -25.62
CA HIS A 167 3.95 21.25 -26.36
C HIS A 167 4.56 20.02 -27.03
N GLY A 168 5.50 20.24 -27.95
CA GLY A 168 6.18 19.16 -28.62
C GLY A 168 7.23 19.64 -29.60
N PHE A 169 7.81 18.69 -30.31
CA PHE A 169 8.81 18.93 -31.34
C PHE A 169 8.24 18.57 -32.70
N ASP A 170 8.68 19.25 -33.75
CA ASP A 170 8.42 18.84 -35.12
C ASP A 170 9.46 17.80 -35.53
N PRO A 171 9.08 16.54 -35.81
CA PRO A 171 10.03 15.48 -36.15
C PRO A 171 10.89 15.81 -37.39
N ALA A 172 10.39 16.66 -38.28
CA ALA A 172 11.12 17.04 -39.50
C ALA A 172 12.19 18.12 -39.29
N SER A 173 12.02 19.01 -38.30
CA SER A 173 12.89 20.17 -38.11
C SER A 173 13.50 20.30 -36.72
N ASP A 174 13.14 19.42 -35.79
CA ASP A 174 13.42 19.53 -34.36
C ASP A 174 12.98 20.88 -33.78
N ALA A 175 12.02 21.57 -34.38
CA ALA A 175 11.55 22.86 -33.86
C ALA A 175 10.54 22.66 -32.73
N LEU A 176 10.69 23.41 -31.63
CA LEU A 176 9.73 23.39 -30.52
C LEU A 176 8.46 24.14 -30.92
N TRP A 177 7.31 23.53 -30.64
CA TRP A 177 6.02 24.17 -30.70
C TRP A 177 5.29 24.10 -29.36
N ILE A 178 4.47 25.12 -29.13
CA ILE A 178 3.61 25.28 -27.96
C ILE A 178 2.18 25.46 -28.45
N ARG A 179 1.19 24.82 -27.81
CA ARG A 179 -0.21 24.88 -28.22
C ARG A 179 -1.14 25.23 -27.06
N PHE A 180 -2.05 26.17 -27.31
CA PHE A 180 -3.11 26.56 -26.38
C PHE A 180 -4.34 27.08 -27.11
N GLU A 181 -5.44 27.25 -26.39
CA GLU A 181 -6.68 27.82 -26.88
C GLU A 181 -7.03 29.11 -26.15
N LEU A 182 -7.47 30.10 -26.93
CA LEU A 182 -8.04 31.35 -26.46
C LEU A 182 -9.56 31.26 -26.54
N ARG A 183 -10.23 31.48 -25.41
CA ARG A 183 -11.69 31.39 -25.31
C ARG A 183 -12.27 32.72 -24.86
N ASP A 184 -13.39 33.14 -25.45
CA ASP A 184 -14.15 34.27 -24.92
C ASP A 184 -14.80 33.92 -23.57
N ALA A 185 -15.26 34.93 -22.84
CA ALA A 185 -15.84 34.74 -21.50
C ALA A 185 -17.06 33.79 -21.49
N ALA A 186 -17.80 33.75 -22.60
CA ALA A 186 -18.97 32.90 -22.79
C ALA A 186 -18.64 31.50 -23.34
N GLY A 187 -17.39 31.23 -23.72
CA GLY A 187 -16.96 29.97 -24.35
C GLY A 187 -17.53 29.72 -25.75
N ARG A 188 -18.16 30.72 -26.39
CA ARG A 188 -18.77 30.63 -27.72
C ARG A 188 -17.72 30.66 -28.83
N HIS A 189 -16.62 31.39 -28.59
CA HIS A 189 -15.53 31.54 -29.53
C HIS A 189 -14.26 30.90 -28.98
N VAL A 190 -13.66 30.03 -29.78
CA VAL A 190 -12.38 29.38 -29.47
C VAL A 190 -11.44 29.61 -30.64
N ARG A 191 -10.25 30.15 -30.36
CA ARG A 191 -9.16 30.24 -31.33
C ARG A 191 -7.95 29.50 -30.80
N ARG A 192 -7.54 28.44 -31.49
CA ARG A 192 -6.33 27.69 -31.14
C ARG A 192 -5.12 28.40 -31.71
N VAL A 193 -4.06 28.44 -30.92
CA VAL A 193 -2.77 29.03 -31.24
C VAL A 193 -1.71 27.94 -31.18
N THR A 194 -0.83 27.90 -32.18
CA THR A 194 0.44 27.18 -32.12
C THR A 194 1.56 28.19 -32.27
N GLU A 195 2.46 28.24 -31.30
CA GLU A 195 3.57 29.18 -31.20
C GLU A 195 4.89 28.43 -31.32
N TRP A 196 5.82 28.95 -32.13
CA TRP A 196 7.16 28.42 -32.34
C TRP A 196 8.19 29.46 -31.87
N PRO A 197 8.65 29.40 -30.60
CA PRO A 197 9.68 30.29 -30.10
C PRO A 197 11.08 29.78 -30.48
N GLU A 198 11.92 30.66 -31.05
CA GLU A 198 13.28 30.32 -31.45
C GLU A 198 14.23 31.50 -31.21
N ARG A 199 15.51 31.20 -30.90
CA ARG A 199 16.52 32.26 -30.84
C ARG A 199 16.91 32.72 -32.23
N LEU A 200 17.11 34.03 -32.39
CA LEU A 200 17.74 34.57 -33.58
C LEU A 200 19.22 34.87 -33.29
N LEU A 201 20.12 34.23 -34.03
CA LEU A 201 21.56 34.47 -33.95
C LEU A 201 21.94 35.70 -34.79
N GLU A 202 22.28 36.80 -34.12
CA GLU A 202 22.81 38.01 -34.79
C GLU A 202 24.33 38.08 -34.66
N GLY A 203 25.00 38.74 -35.62
CA GLY A 203 26.47 38.75 -35.75
C GLY A 203 27.26 39.39 -34.60
N ASP A 204 26.60 39.88 -33.55
CA ASP A 204 27.19 40.38 -32.31
C ASP A 204 26.51 39.68 -31.11
N SER A 205 27.30 38.95 -30.32
CA SER A 205 26.84 38.12 -29.19
C SER A 205 26.24 38.90 -28.02
N SER A 206 26.28 40.24 -28.07
CA SER A 206 25.72 41.15 -27.05
C SER A 206 24.22 41.42 -27.21
N ARG A 207 23.64 41.20 -28.39
CA ARG A 207 22.20 41.40 -28.64
C ARG A 207 21.50 40.05 -28.77
N VAL A 208 20.39 39.89 -28.08
CA VAL A 208 19.58 38.67 -28.12
C VAL A 208 18.21 39.03 -28.67
N ALA A 209 17.77 38.26 -29.67
CA ALA A 209 16.45 38.39 -30.26
C ALA A 209 15.71 37.04 -30.17
N LEU A 210 14.41 37.13 -29.91
CA LEU A 210 13.49 36.01 -29.85
C LEU A 210 12.52 36.11 -31.03
N GLU A 211 12.62 35.17 -31.96
CA GLU A 211 11.64 35.00 -33.03
C GLU A 211 10.46 34.19 -32.48
N ARG A 212 9.24 34.63 -32.79
CA ARG A 212 8.01 33.93 -32.42
C ARG A 212 7.10 33.83 -33.64
N ARG A 213 6.97 32.63 -34.18
CA ARG A 213 6.03 32.34 -35.26
C ARG A 213 4.73 31.82 -34.67
N PHE A 214 3.61 32.30 -35.17
CA PHE A 214 2.28 31.91 -34.72
C PHE A 214 1.46 31.35 -35.86
N GLU A 215 0.72 30.30 -35.57
CA GLU A 215 -0.33 29.74 -36.40
C GLU A 215 -1.64 29.72 -35.61
N PHE A 216 -2.72 30.10 -36.28
CA PHE A 216 -4.04 30.22 -35.68
C PHE A 216 -5.07 29.43 -36.47
N THR A 217 -5.98 28.76 -35.77
CA THR A 217 -7.20 28.28 -36.43
C THR A 217 -8.05 29.48 -36.89
N PRO A 218 -8.86 29.32 -37.96
CA PRO A 218 -9.83 30.34 -38.35
C PRO A 218 -10.74 30.72 -37.17
N GLY A 219 -10.97 32.01 -36.97
CA GLY A 219 -11.73 32.51 -35.81
C GLY A 219 -11.68 34.03 -35.68
N PRO A 220 -12.26 34.59 -34.61
CA PRO A 220 -12.22 36.03 -34.37
C PRO A 220 -10.78 36.54 -34.17
N PRO A 221 -10.49 37.81 -34.46
CA PRO A 221 -9.19 38.40 -34.16
C PRO A 221 -8.81 38.21 -32.69
N VAL A 222 -7.53 37.92 -32.45
CA VAL A 222 -6.95 37.83 -31.10
C VAL A 222 -5.80 38.82 -31.00
N ALA A 223 -5.45 39.20 -29.79
CA ALA A 223 -4.36 40.11 -29.57
C ALA A 223 -3.65 39.84 -28.24
N LEU A 224 -2.40 40.29 -28.15
CA LEU A 224 -1.56 40.18 -26.97
C LEU A 224 -1.24 41.59 -26.46
N LEU A 225 -1.48 41.83 -25.17
CA LEU A 225 -1.09 43.10 -24.55
C LEU A 225 0.43 43.11 -24.38
N VAL A 226 1.13 44.05 -25.03
CA VAL A 226 2.59 44.13 -25.01
C VAL A 226 3.02 45.41 -24.32
N GLU A 227 3.95 45.30 -23.36
CA GLU A 227 4.57 46.47 -22.74
C GLU A 227 5.74 46.94 -23.62
N PRO A 228 5.74 48.19 -24.13
CA PRO A 228 6.78 48.69 -25.03
C PRO A 228 8.09 49.08 -24.32
N GLU A 229 8.22 48.83 -23.00
CA GLU A 229 9.22 49.53 -22.18
C GLU A 229 10.66 48.97 -22.25
N ARG A 230 10.92 47.77 -22.81
CA ARG A 230 12.27 47.17 -22.81
C ARG A 230 12.64 46.33 -24.03
N GLY A 231 12.50 46.91 -25.22
CA GLY A 231 12.93 46.28 -26.47
C GLY A 231 12.13 46.79 -27.68
N THR A 232 12.45 46.26 -28.86
CA THR A 232 11.69 46.55 -30.09
C THR A 232 11.05 45.28 -30.62
N ILE A 233 9.73 45.31 -30.84
CA ILE A 233 8.99 44.25 -31.52
C ILE A 233 8.88 44.61 -33.00
N GLU A 234 9.56 43.86 -33.85
CA GLU A 234 9.44 43.95 -35.30
C GLU A 234 8.37 42.97 -35.79
N ILE A 235 7.44 43.47 -36.60
CA ILE A 235 6.41 42.63 -37.22
C ILE A 235 6.85 42.32 -38.64
N GLU A 236 7.14 41.05 -38.91
CA GLU A 236 7.50 40.62 -40.25
C GLU A 236 6.27 40.31 -41.09
N ALA A 237 5.26 39.66 -40.49
CA ALA A 237 4.01 39.31 -41.17
C ALA A 237 2.84 39.10 -40.21
N GLY A 238 1.62 39.36 -40.69
CA GLY A 238 0.38 38.82 -40.10
C GLY A 238 -0.10 39.44 -38.77
N ALA A 239 0.60 40.44 -38.25
CA ALA A 239 0.23 41.16 -37.03
C ALA A 239 0.25 42.70 -37.21
N ALA A 240 -0.29 43.43 -36.24
CA ALA A 240 -0.20 44.88 -36.15
C ALA A 240 -0.20 45.32 -34.68
N ILE A 241 0.63 46.29 -34.30
CA ILE A 241 0.66 46.88 -32.96
C ILE A 241 -0.07 48.23 -33.01
N ASP A 242 -1.08 48.40 -32.15
CA ASP A 242 -1.77 49.68 -31.93
C ASP A 242 -2.14 49.83 -30.45
N GLY A 243 -1.87 50.98 -29.85
CA GLY A 243 -2.22 51.27 -28.45
C GLY A 243 -1.70 50.24 -27.41
N GLY A 244 -0.53 49.63 -27.63
CA GLY A 244 0.03 48.59 -26.75
C GLY A 244 -0.56 47.19 -26.95
N LEU A 245 -1.35 47.01 -28.02
CA LEU A 245 -2.00 45.74 -28.35
C LEU A 245 -1.42 45.17 -29.65
N LEU A 246 -0.72 44.05 -29.56
CA LEU A 246 -0.24 43.27 -30.71
C LEU A 246 -1.39 42.39 -31.21
N SER A 247 -2.06 42.84 -32.27
CA SER A 247 -3.23 42.18 -32.87
C SER A 247 -2.85 41.23 -34.00
N PHE A 248 -3.46 40.04 -34.02
CA PHE A 248 -3.26 39.00 -35.03
C PHE A 248 -4.54 38.82 -35.84
N THR A 249 -4.52 39.36 -37.07
CA THR A 249 -5.67 39.35 -37.99
C THR A 249 -5.55 38.27 -39.08
N ALA A 250 -4.35 37.76 -39.32
CA ALA A 250 -4.10 36.63 -40.20
C ALA A 250 -4.09 35.30 -39.42
N ASN A 251 -4.12 34.18 -40.17
CA ASN A 251 -3.98 32.84 -39.60
C ASN A 251 -2.53 32.44 -39.34
N THR A 252 -1.58 33.23 -39.82
CA THR A 252 -0.15 33.10 -39.50
C THR A 252 0.42 34.47 -39.18
N ALA A 253 1.39 34.52 -38.29
CA ALA A 253 2.13 35.75 -38.00
C ALA A 253 3.57 35.43 -37.61
N ASN A 254 4.50 36.33 -37.92
CA ASN A 254 5.87 36.25 -37.46
C ASN A 254 6.29 37.59 -36.84
N ILE A 255 6.88 37.51 -35.64
CA ILE A 255 7.41 38.67 -34.93
C ILE A 255 8.81 38.37 -34.41
N VAL A 256 9.65 39.40 -34.37
CA VAL A 256 10.98 39.34 -33.77
C VAL A 256 11.03 40.34 -32.64
N HIS A 257 11.26 39.86 -31.42
CA HIS A 257 11.47 40.73 -30.26
C HIS A 257 12.96 40.87 -29.98
N ARG A 258 13.49 42.07 -30.15
CA ARG A 258 14.89 42.40 -29.84
C ARG A 258 14.99 43.01 -28.46
N TYR A 259 15.79 42.40 -27.59
CA TYR A 259 16.03 42.87 -26.25
C TYR A 259 17.31 43.73 -26.21
N GLU A 260 17.29 44.78 -25.39
CA GLU A 260 18.48 45.59 -25.11
C GLU A 260 19.42 44.87 -24.12
N ALA A 261 20.64 45.39 -23.95
CA ALA A 261 21.68 44.82 -23.10
C ALA A 261 21.20 44.53 -21.65
N PRO A 262 21.77 43.52 -20.97
CA PRO A 262 21.30 43.03 -19.68
C PRO A 262 21.22 44.12 -18.60
N THR A 263 20.11 44.19 -17.85
CA THR A 263 19.90 45.27 -16.85
C THR A 263 19.52 44.83 -15.44
N ILE A 264 19.22 43.56 -15.16
CA ILE A 264 18.85 43.11 -13.80
C ILE A 264 19.47 41.74 -13.48
N PRO A 265 20.43 41.65 -12.55
CA PRO A 265 20.82 40.38 -11.95
C PRO A 265 19.60 39.69 -11.34
N ILE A 266 19.48 38.38 -11.53
CA ILE A 266 18.46 37.62 -10.84
C ILE A 266 18.82 37.60 -9.34
N GLU A 267 18.03 38.29 -8.51
CA GLU A 267 18.16 38.14 -7.05
C GLU A 267 17.69 36.74 -6.65
N GLU A 268 18.53 36.01 -5.90
CA GLU A 268 18.16 34.75 -5.27
C GLU A 268 17.11 35.05 -4.20
N ASN A 269 15.84 34.80 -4.51
CA ASN A 269 14.76 34.83 -3.52
C ASN A 269 14.81 33.55 -2.68
N ILE A 270 15.80 33.45 -1.79
CA ILE A 270 15.75 32.48 -0.71
C ILE A 270 14.70 32.98 0.29
N PRO A 271 13.67 32.19 0.64
CA PRO A 271 12.73 32.56 1.69
C PRO A 271 13.49 33.00 2.95
N GLU A 272 13.12 34.15 3.55
CA GLU A 272 13.77 34.70 4.76
C GLU A 272 13.88 33.69 5.91
N THR A 273 12.97 32.70 5.94
CA THR A 273 12.93 31.61 6.91
C THR A 273 14.09 30.62 6.77
N LEU A 274 14.59 30.39 5.56
CA LEU A 274 15.70 29.46 5.26
C LEU A 274 17.07 30.15 5.40
N ALA A 275 17.15 31.43 5.02
CA ALA A 275 18.39 32.20 5.09
C ALA A 275 18.92 32.41 6.53
N ASN A 276 18.06 32.27 7.54
CA ASN A 276 18.37 32.55 8.95
C ASN A 276 18.38 31.32 9.87
N ASP A 277 18.19 30.10 9.35
CA ASP A 277 18.12 28.88 10.16
C ASP A 277 19.53 28.36 10.54
N PRO A 278 19.91 28.37 11.83
CA PRO A 278 21.24 27.95 12.28
C PRO A 278 21.45 26.42 12.25
N PHE A 279 20.39 25.63 12.09
CA PHE A 279 20.45 24.16 12.05
C PHE A 279 20.52 23.61 10.63
N ALA A 280 20.09 24.38 9.63
CA ALA A 280 20.07 23.98 8.22
C ALA A 280 21.46 23.59 7.66
N LYS A 281 22.54 24.05 8.29
CA LYS A 281 23.93 23.75 7.88
C LYS A 281 24.43 22.38 8.31
N HIS A 282 23.76 21.73 9.25
CA HIS A 282 24.32 20.60 10.02
C HIS A 282 23.40 19.39 10.04
N ASP A 283 22.61 19.20 8.98
CA ASP A 283 21.64 18.12 8.76
C ASP A 283 20.66 17.81 9.93
N CYS A 284 20.62 18.64 10.97
CA CYS A 284 19.87 18.41 12.20
C CYS A 284 18.36 18.22 11.95
N HIS A 285 17.85 18.86 10.90
CA HIS A 285 16.45 18.76 10.45
C HIS A 285 16.07 17.40 9.89
N THR A 286 17.05 16.55 9.57
CA THR A 286 16.87 15.14 9.20
C THR A 286 16.17 14.38 10.33
N CYS A 287 16.57 14.64 11.58
CA CYS A 287 16.12 13.88 12.74
C CYS A 287 15.31 14.68 13.76
N HIS A 288 15.38 16.01 13.73
CA HIS A 288 14.74 16.88 14.70
C HIS A 288 13.93 17.98 14.02
N HIS A 289 12.86 18.43 14.66
CA HIS A 289 12.10 19.60 14.25
C HIS A 289 11.87 20.53 15.45
N PHE A 290 11.56 21.80 15.19
CA PHE A 290 11.30 22.78 16.25
C PHE A 290 10.21 22.30 17.20
N ARG A 291 9.04 21.90 16.69
CA ARG A 291 7.87 21.59 17.52
C ARG A 291 7.34 20.18 17.40
N GLU A 292 7.92 19.36 16.53
CA GLU A 292 7.34 18.07 16.14
C GLU A 292 8.34 16.96 16.29
N ARG A 293 7.83 15.81 16.71
CA ARG A 293 8.60 14.57 16.80
C ARG A 293 8.57 13.92 15.43
N VAL A 294 9.73 13.82 14.80
CA VAL A 294 9.92 13.17 13.49
C VAL A 294 10.61 11.83 13.71
N VAL A 295 11.94 11.79 13.60
CA VAL A 295 12.79 10.64 13.93
C VAL A 295 13.15 10.65 15.41
N GLY A 296 13.71 11.77 15.86
CA GLY A 296 14.02 12.08 17.26
C GLY A 296 12.97 13.01 17.89
N PRO A 297 13.12 13.32 19.19
CA PRO A 297 12.23 14.25 19.89
C PRO A 297 12.30 15.64 19.25
N ALA A 298 11.17 16.36 19.30
CA ALA A 298 11.12 17.77 18.94
C ALA A 298 12.06 18.60 19.83
N TRP A 299 12.61 19.70 19.31
CA TRP A 299 13.33 20.66 20.15
C TRP A 299 12.44 21.24 21.25
N SER A 300 11.16 21.43 20.98
CA SER A 300 10.16 21.82 21.97
C SER A 300 9.94 20.76 23.06
N GLU A 301 10.02 19.46 22.74
CA GLU A 301 9.93 18.37 23.73
C GLU A 301 11.20 18.32 24.59
N ILE A 302 12.36 18.55 23.97
CA ILE A 302 13.63 18.70 24.68
C ILE A 302 13.52 19.91 25.63
N ALA A 303 13.09 21.07 25.12
CA ALA A 303 12.88 22.28 25.92
C ALA A 303 11.89 22.05 27.07
N LEU A 304 10.76 21.38 26.81
CA LEU A 304 9.74 21.04 27.79
C LEU A 304 10.26 20.09 28.87
N ARG A 305 11.02 19.05 28.51
CA ARG A 305 11.61 18.10 29.48
C ARG A 305 12.59 18.77 30.43
N TYR A 306 13.32 19.78 29.95
CA TYR A 306 14.25 20.56 30.75
C TYR A 306 13.61 21.85 31.31
N GLN A 307 12.29 21.99 31.23
CA GLN A 307 11.57 23.13 31.79
C GLN A 307 11.76 23.13 33.32
N GLY A 308 12.43 24.15 33.83
CA GLY A 308 12.78 24.27 35.26
C GLY A 308 14.15 23.67 35.65
N ALA A 309 14.91 23.09 34.72
CA ALA A 309 16.29 22.68 34.96
C ALA A 309 17.27 23.87 34.90
N ASN A 310 18.48 23.72 35.47
CA ASN A 310 19.52 24.75 35.37
C ASN A 310 19.99 24.87 33.91
N ARG A 311 19.80 26.05 33.32
CA ARG A 311 19.96 26.28 31.89
C ARG A 311 21.41 26.13 31.40
N ASP A 312 22.38 26.66 32.13
CA ASP A 312 23.80 26.60 31.74
C ASP A 312 24.35 25.17 31.76
N ILE A 313 23.97 24.40 32.78
CA ILE A 313 24.34 22.98 32.88
C ILE A 313 23.66 22.18 31.76
N THR A 314 22.40 22.48 31.47
CA THR A 314 21.63 21.77 30.43
C THR A 314 22.18 22.05 29.03
N ILE A 315 22.54 23.30 28.73
CA ILE A 315 23.22 23.67 27.47
C ILE A 315 24.51 22.87 27.31
N GLY A 316 25.35 22.82 28.35
CA GLY A 316 26.60 22.05 28.31
C GLY A 316 26.38 20.54 28.08
N GLN A 317 25.34 19.96 28.70
CA GLN A 317 24.99 18.55 28.50
C GLN A 317 24.46 18.29 27.09
N LEU A 318 23.54 19.11 26.59
CA LEU A 318 22.99 18.95 25.24
C LEU A 318 24.05 19.19 24.17
N ALA A 319 24.92 20.18 24.33
CA ALA A 319 26.05 20.42 23.42
C ALA A 319 27.00 19.21 23.33
N ALA A 320 27.26 18.52 24.45
CA ALA A 320 28.03 17.28 24.44
C ALA A 320 27.30 16.18 23.67
N ARG A 321 25.98 16.03 23.86
CA ARG A 321 25.16 15.04 23.14
C ARG A 321 25.05 15.30 21.65
N ILE A 322 24.97 16.57 21.23
CA ILE A 322 25.00 16.92 19.80
C ILE A 322 26.30 16.42 19.16
N ARG A 323 27.43 16.59 19.84
CA ARG A 323 28.75 16.23 19.31
C ARG A 323 29.07 14.73 19.40
N GLU A 324 28.59 14.08 20.46
CA GLU A 324 28.95 12.70 20.82
C GLU A 324 27.87 11.68 20.46
N GLY A 325 26.68 12.13 20.05
CA GLY A 325 25.50 11.28 19.88
C GLY A 325 24.86 10.89 21.21
N SER A 326 23.70 10.23 21.13
CA SER A 326 23.00 9.72 22.32
C SER A 326 22.03 8.60 21.97
N SER A 327 21.85 7.63 22.88
CA SER A 327 20.89 6.53 22.72
C SER A 327 20.07 6.27 23.99
N GLY A 328 18.88 5.66 23.83
CA GLY A 328 18.02 5.16 24.91
C GLY A 328 17.25 6.19 25.75
N ARG A 329 17.58 7.48 25.69
CA ARG A 329 16.96 8.52 26.56
C ARG A 329 15.61 9.04 26.05
N TRP A 330 15.37 8.90 24.74
CA TRP A 330 14.22 9.47 24.03
C TRP A 330 13.50 8.46 23.12
N GLY A 331 13.95 7.20 23.12
CA GLY A 331 13.49 6.12 22.25
C GLY A 331 14.63 5.15 21.95
N ALA A 332 14.35 4.15 21.11
CA ALA A 332 15.33 3.16 20.65
C ALA A 332 16.26 3.68 19.55
N ILE A 333 15.87 4.75 18.85
CA ILE A 333 16.65 5.35 17.75
C ILE A 333 17.83 6.16 18.31
N GLU A 334 19.04 5.87 17.83
CA GLU A 334 20.26 6.58 18.24
C GLU A 334 20.42 7.90 17.47
N MET A 335 20.86 8.94 18.17
CA MET A 335 21.22 10.22 17.56
C MET A 335 22.62 10.14 16.97
N ILE A 336 22.75 10.41 15.67
CA ILE A 336 24.03 10.49 14.94
C ILE A 336 24.88 11.63 15.55
N PRO A 337 26.17 11.39 15.84
CA PRO A 337 27.07 12.41 16.38
C PRO A 337 27.50 13.44 15.33
N HIS A 338 27.65 14.70 15.75
CA HIS A 338 28.25 15.79 14.96
C HIS A 338 29.63 16.18 15.53
N PRO A 339 30.68 15.35 15.37
CA PRO A 339 31.98 15.58 16.01
C PRO A 339 32.70 16.85 15.50
N ASP A 340 32.36 17.28 14.28
CA ASP A 340 32.95 18.44 13.60
C ASP A 340 32.45 19.78 14.14
N LEU A 341 31.35 19.79 14.89
CA LEU A 341 30.87 20.99 15.58
C LEU A 341 31.81 21.35 16.73
N ASP A 342 32.23 22.62 16.79
CA ASP A 342 32.94 23.11 17.96
C ASP A 342 32.00 23.22 19.18
N ARG A 343 32.59 23.28 20.39
CA ARG A 343 31.78 23.32 21.63
C ARG A 343 30.90 24.56 21.74
N SER A 344 31.35 25.70 21.22
CA SER A 344 30.58 26.96 21.27
C SER A 344 29.40 26.94 20.30
N GLU A 345 29.59 26.36 19.12
CA GLU A 345 28.56 26.20 18.10
C GLU A 345 27.52 25.19 18.57
N ALA A 346 27.94 24.02 19.07
CA ALA A 346 27.03 23.05 19.67
C ALA A 346 26.26 23.62 20.88
N ALA A 347 26.90 24.46 21.70
CA ALA A 347 26.22 25.16 22.80
C ALA A 347 25.22 26.21 22.31
N ARG A 348 25.53 26.91 21.21
CA ARG A 348 24.59 27.85 20.57
C ARG A 348 23.37 27.11 20.05
N LEU A 349 23.55 25.99 19.33
CA LEU A 349 22.45 25.15 18.86
C LEU A 349 21.62 24.64 20.03
N ALA A 350 22.25 24.08 21.08
CA ALA A 350 21.57 23.64 22.29
C ALA A 350 20.77 24.76 22.99
N SER A 351 21.27 25.99 23.00
CA SER A 351 20.52 27.13 23.54
C SER A 351 19.24 27.38 22.75
N ILE A 352 19.33 27.38 21.41
CA ILE A 352 18.19 27.63 20.52
C ILE A 352 17.15 26.50 20.67
N ILE A 353 17.60 25.25 20.79
CA ILE A 353 16.72 24.11 21.12
C ILE A 353 15.92 24.41 22.38
N LEU A 354 16.58 24.84 23.46
CA LEU A 354 15.94 25.16 24.74
C LEU A 354 15.13 26.47 24.75
N GLU A 355 15.17 27.29 23.69
CA GLU A 355 14.34 28.50 23.52
C GLU A 355 13.07 28.22 22.71
N THR A 356 12.97 27.03 22.13
CA THR A 356 11.83 26.66 21.31
C THR A 356 10.58 26.54 22.20
N GLU A 357 9.48 27.20 21.79
CA GLU A 357 8.21 27.12 22.52
C GLU A 357 7.75 25.65 22.65
N PRO A 358 7.22 25.22 23.81
CA PRO A 358 6.75 23.85 24.03
C PRO A 358 5.75 23.39 22.96
N SER A 359 5.79 22.10 22.61
CA SER A 359 4.83 21.50 21.69
C SER A 359 3.42 21.53 22.31
N GLU A 360 2.41 21.45 21.44
CA GLU A 360 1.03 21.27 21.91
C GLU A 360 0.95 20.00 22.77
N THR A 361 0.42 20.14 23.98
CA THR A 361 0.18 18.98 24.85
C THR A 361 -0.92 18.11 24.25
N PRO A 362 -0.81 16.77 24.35
CA PRO A 362 -1.88 15.85 23.98
C PRO A 362 -3.23 16.30 24.50
N ILE A 363 -4.24 16.10 23.67
CA ILE A 363 -5.62 16.42 24.02
C ILE A 363 -5.96 15.65 25.29
N LEU A 364 -6.53 16.37 26.27
CA LEU A 364 -7.13 15.73 27.42
C LEU A 364 -8.35 14.93 26.96
N VAL A 365 -8.25 13.61 27.03
CA VAL A 365 -9.35 12.69 26.75
C VAL A 365 -9.85 12.18 28.08
N VAL A 366 -11.15 12.27 28.30
CA VAL A 366 -11.80 11.82 29.55
C VAL A 366 -12.75 10.69 29.18
N ASP A 367 -12.65 9.57 29.90
CA ASP A 367 -13.55 8.45 29.70
C ASP A 367 -14.98 8.78 30.19
N ALA A 368 -15.93 7.86 29.95
CA ALA A 368 -17.31 8.03 30.37
C ALA A 368 -17.50 8.13 31.91
N GLY A 369 -16.49 7.71 32.69
CA GLY A 369 -16.46 7.78 34.16
C GLY A 369 -15.84 9.07 34.70
N GLY A 370 -15.32 9.95 33.84
CA GLY A 370 -14.67 11.19 34.23
C GLY A 370 -13.17 11.07 34.52
N ALA A 371 -12.55 9.91 34.27
CA ALA A 371 -11.11 9.72 34.44
C ALA A 371 -10.34 10.10 33.18
N GLU A 372 -9.16 10.71 33.35
CA GLU A 372 -8.29 11.10 32.23
C GLU A 372 -7.65 9.84 31.63
N ALA A 373 -7.79 9.65 30.32
CA ALA A 373 -7.12 8.58 29.60
C ALA A 373 -5.61 8.83 29.58
N THR A 374 -4.84 7.79 29.91
CA THR A 374 -3.39 7.82 29.77
C THR A 374 -2.99 7.84 28.29
N TRP A 375 -1.78 8.29 27.98
CA TRP A 375 -1.30 8.33 26.61
C TRP A 375 0.22 8.08 26.52
N THR A 376 0.65 7.51 25.40
CA THR A 376 2.07 7.26 25.09
C THR A 376 2.31 7.36 23.59
N PHE A 377 3.51 7.75 23.16
CA PHE A 377 3.91 7.72 21.75
C PHE A 377 4.52 6.39 21.31
N GLY A 378 5.01 5.58 22.26
CA GLY A 378 5.69 4.32 21.99
C GLY A 378 5.03 3.14 22.69
N SER A 379 5.22 1.96 22.10
CA SER A 379 4.95 0.64 22.67
C SER A 379 6.12 -0.29 22.34
N PRO A 380 6.36 -1.36 23.12
CA PRO A 380 7.31 -2.39 22.74
C PRO A 380 6.89 -3.07 21.44
N THR A 381 7.79 -3.13 20.46
CA THR A 381 7.64 -3.86 19.19
C THR A 381 8.90 -4.66 18.88
N GLU A 382 8.83 -5.58 17.94
CA GLU A 382 10.00 -6.29 17.42
C GLU A 382 10.78 -5.42 16.41
N ALA A 383 11.99 -5.86 16.09
CA ALA A 383 12.75 -5.28 15.00
C ALA A 383 12.16 -5.77 13.66
N PRO A 384 12.02 -4.88 12.65
CA PRO A 384 11.65 -5.32 11.32
C PRO A 384 12.71 -6.30 10.76
N PRO A 385 12.31 -7.24 9.88
CA PRO A 385 13.27 -8.13 9.24
C PRO A 385 14.27 -7.32 8.41
N ASP A 386 15.55 -7.73 8.44
CA ASP A 386 16.63 -7.13 7.65
C ASP A 386 16.84 -7.85 6.31
N GLY A 387 16.56 -9.16 6.27
CA GLY A 387 16.71 -10.02 5.10
C GLY A 387 15.54 -10.00 4.13
N LEU A 388 15.78 -10.54 2.94
CA LEU A 388 14.73 -10.80 1.94
C LEU A 388 13.82 -11.90 2.47
N HIS A 389 12.51 -11.71 2.35
CA HIS A 389 11.53 -12.70 2.79
C HIS A 389 11.78 -14.08 2.13
N PRO A 390 11.70 -15.22 2.85
CA PRO A 390 12.09 -16.54 2.34
C PRO A 390 11.32 -17.03 1.11
N SER A 391 10.07 -16.58 0.95
CA SER A 391 9.25 -16.85 -0.25
C SER A 391 9.51 -15.92 -1.43
N LEU A 392 10.46 -14.99 -1.31
CA LEU A 392 10.79 -14.03 -2.35
C LEU A 392 12.18 -14.32 -2.90
N LYS A 393 12.33 -14.10 -4.21
CA LYS A 393 13.63 -13.98 -4.87
C LYS A 393 13.67 -12.62 -5.55
N SER A 394 14.62 -11.77 -5.14
CA SER A 394 14.84 -10.48 -5.78
C SER A 394 15.94 -10.57 -6.83
N THR A 395 15.73 -9.88 -7.95
CA THR A 395 16.72 -9.71 -9.03
C THR A 395 16.77 -8.21 -9.37
N PRO A 396 17.88 -7.52 -9.06
CA PRO A 396 18.07 -6.13 -9.45
C PRO A 396 18.01 -5.93 -10.96
N ILE A 397 17.42 -4.81 -11.38
CA ILE A 397 17.37 -4.31 -12.76
C ILE A 397 18.29 -3.09 -12.82
N ASP A 398 19.59 -3.36 -12.75
CA ASP A 398 20.65 -2.39 -12.46
C ASP A 398 21.78 -2.41 -13.52
N PRO A 399 21.49 -2.29 -14.83
CA PRO A 399 22.56 -2.15 -15.81
C PRO A 399 23.46 -0.95 -15.42
N PRO A 400 24.78 -1.00 -15.71
CA PRO A 400 25.73 0.01 -15.24
C PRO A 400 25.24 1.43 -15.49
N GLU A 401 25.39 2.33 -14.50
CA GLU A 401 25.00 3.75 -14.57
C GLU A 401 23.48 4.04 -14.56
N PHE A 402 22.61 3.02 -14.63
CA PHE A 402 21.16 3.21 -14.48
C PHE A 402 20.77 3.21 -12.99
N THR A 403 20.43 4.39 -12.47
CA THR A 403 20.12 4.62 -11.03
C THR A 403 18.73 5.24 -10.85
N PRO A 404 17.64 4.52 -11.20
CA PRO A 404 16.32 5.10 -11.30
C PRO A 404 15.71 5.43 -9.94
N ARG A 405 15.30 6.68 -9.75
CA ARG A 405 14.44 7.11 -8.65
C ARG A 405 12.98 6.93 -9.07
N VAL A 406 12.41 5.77 -8.81
CA VAL A 406 11.17 5.34 -9.50
C VAL A 406 9.95 6.09 -8.98
N GLY A 407 9.38 6.95 -9.83
CA GLY A 407 8.16 7.72 -9.58
C GLY A 407 6.89 7.05 -10.11
N GLY A 408 6.97 6.29 -11.19
CA GLY A 408 5.83 5.59 -11.80
C GLY A 408 6.25 4.37 -12.60
N LEU A 409 5.38 3.37 -12.65
CA LEU A 409 5.59 2.11 -13.36
C LEU A 409 4.34 1.75 -14.17
N ALA A 410 4.51 1.25 -15.40
CA ALA A 410 3.43 0.69 -16.20
C ALA A 410 3.98 -0.30 -17.23
N TRP A 411 3.15 -1.26 -17.66
CA TRP A 411 3.46 -2.08 -18.83
C TRP A 411 3.12 -1.32 -20.11
N LEU A 412 4.09 -1.18 -21.00
CA LEU A 412 3.89 -0.56 -22.30
C LEU A 412 3.16 -1.54 -23.24
N PRO A 413 2.46 -1.05 -24.30
CA PRO A 413 1.70 -1.90 -25.22
C PRO A 413 2.53 -3.00 -25.92
N ASP A 414 3.82 -2.76 -26.07
CA ASP A 414 4.77 -3.70 -26.68
C ASP A 414 5.36 -4.72 -25.69
N GLY A 415 4.95 -4.70 -24.42
CA GLY A 415 5.40 -5.59 -23.37
C GLY A 415 6.67 -5.15 -22.63
N ARG A 416 7.28 -4.01 -22.99
CA ARG A 416 8.37 -3.41 -22.22
C ARG A 416 7.87 -2.78 -20.93
N LEU A 417 8.74 -2.68 -19.93
CA LEU A 417 8.45 -2.01 -18.66
C LEU A 417 8.71 -0.51 -18.80
N GLY A 418 7.67 0.31 -18.63
CA GLY A 418 7.77 1.77 -18.53
C GLY A 418 8.17 2.21 -17.12
N VAL A 419 9.24 3.01 -16.99
CA VAL A 419 9.76 3.51 -15.72
C VAL A 419 9.88 5.03 -15.77
N ALA A 420 9.00 5.73 -15.05
CA ALA A 420 9.09 7.17 -14.86
C ALA A 420 9.96 7.49 -13.64
N THR A 421 10.85 8.48 -13.77
CA THR A 421 11.82 8.82 -12.71
C THR A 421 11.62 10.22 -12.14
N TRP A 422 11.69 10.30 -10.82
CA TRP A 422 11.71 11.54 -10.05
C TRP A 422 13.16 12.03 -9.91
N ASP A 423 13.70 12.53 -11.02
CA ASP A 423 15.03 13.10 -11.07
C ASP A 423 15.00 14.48 -11.75
N ARG A 424 16.18 15.10 -11.91
CA ARG A 424 16.34 16.41 -12.57
C ARG A 424 15.74 16.44 -13.97
N ASP A 425 15.89 15.35 -14.70
CA ASP A 425 15.49 15.29 -16.09
C ASP A 425 14.01 14.97 -16.25
N GLY A 426 13.36 14.39 -15.23
CA GLY A 426 11.97 13.98 -15.29
C GLY A 426 11.74 12.99 -16.42
N SER A 427 12.46 11.87 -16.36
CA SER A 427 12.59 10.97 -17.50
C SER A 427 11.53 9.86 -17.48
N LEU A 428 11.26 9.32 -18.65
CA LEU A 428 10.54 8.06 -18.84
C LEU A 428 11.42 7.11 -19.64
N PHE A 429 11.56 5.87 -19.19
CA PHE A 429 12.33 4.83 -19.86
C PHE A 429 11.46 3.64 -20.24
N ALA A 430 11.76 2.99 -21.36
CA ALA A 430 11.35 1.63 -21.67
C ALA A 430 12.47 0.66 -21.30
N VAL A 431 12.13 -0.39 -20.57
CA VAL A 431 13.07 -1.43 -20.12
C VAL A 431 12.68 -2.78 -20.69
N GLU A 432 13.60 -3.40 -21.43
CA GLU A 432 13.48 -4.75 -21.99
C GLU A 432 14.45 -5.70 -21.26
N GLY A 433 14.10 -6.99 -21.18
CA GLY A 433 14.97 -8.01 -20.58
C GLY A 433 15.00 -7.97 -19.05
N TRP A 434 14.04 -7.31 -18.41
CA TRP A 434 13.92 -7.09 -16.96
C TRP A 434 13.87 -8.37 -16.10
N GLN A 435 13.60 -9.54 -16.70
CA GLN A 435 13.65 -10.84 -16.02
C GLN A 435 15.04 -11.49 -16.01
N GLY A 436 15.93 -11.00 -16.87
CA GLY A 436 17.25 -11.58 -17.10
C GLY A 436 18.33 -10.99 -16.19
N PRO A 437 19.59 -11.45 -16.34
CA PRO A 437 20.71 -10.82 -15.67
C PRO A 437 20.93 -9.40 -16.21
N SER A 438 21.52 -8.52 -15.40
CA SER A 438 21.67 -7.09 -15.68
C SER A 438 22.40 -6.80 -17.00
N GLU A 439 23.31 -7.66 -17.47
CA GLU A 439 23.99 -7.49 -18.76
C GLU A 439 23.06 -7.68 -19.98
N GLY A 440 21.91 -8.33 -19.79
CA GLY A 440 20.89 -8.54 -20.81
C GLY A 440 19.81 -7.46 -20.84
N VAL A 441 19.78 -6.57 -19.84
CA VAL A 441 18.79 -5.50 -19.71
C VAL A 441 19.10 -4.38 -20.71
N ARG A 442 18.08 -3.93 -21.43
CA ARG A 442 18.17 -2.76 -22.32
C ARG A 442 17.25 -1.68 -21.82
N VAL A 443 17.80 -0.48 -21.69
CA VAL A 443 17.09 0.70 -21.21
C VAL A 443 17.13 1.76 -22.31
N GLU A 444 15.96 2.23 -22.73
CA GLU A 444 15.80 3.27 -23.75
C GLU A 444 15.01 4.43 -23.14
N ARG A 445 15.50 5.66 -23.27
CA ARG A 445 14.76 6.83 -22.82
C ARG A 445 13.69 7.16 -23.87
N MET A 446 12.46 7.34 -23.42
CA MET A 446 11.28 7.67 -24.25
C MET A 446 10.83 9.11 -24.09
N ALA A 447 11.05 9.71 -22.92
CA ALA A 447 10.66 11.09 -22.65
C ALA A 447 11.57 11.73 -21.61
N GLU A 448 11.58 13.05 -21.59
CA GLU A 448 12.22 13.88 -20.55
C GLU A 448 11.42 15.17 -20.34
N GLY A 449 11.82 15.98 -19.37
CA GLY A 449 11.24 17.28 -19.08
C GLY A 449 9.98 17.24 -18.21
N LEU A 450 9.71 16.13 -17.53
CA LEU A 450 8.51 15.96 -16.70
C LEU A 450 8.74 16.47 -15.28
N HIS A 451 7.73 17.07 -14.65
CA HIS A 451 7.85 17.59 -13.28
C HIS A 451 7.22 16.66 -12.26
N GLU A 452 8.09 16.02 -11.47
CA GLU A 452 7.66 15.06 -10.44
C GLU A 452 6.70 13.99 -11.04
N PRO A 453 7.15 13.22 -12.06
CA PRO A 453 6.30 12.22 -12.73
C PRO A 453 6.05 11.02 -11.81
N LEU A 454 5.08 11.18 -10.91
CA LEU A 454 4.76 10.24 -9.84
C LEU A 454 3.55 9.38 -10.16
N GLY A 455 3.12 9.37 -11.43
CA GLY A 455 2.17 8.39 -11.92
C GLY A 455 2.20 8.13 -13.41
N LEU A 456 2.01 6.86 -13.78
CA LEU A 456 2.10 6.34 -15.13
C LEU A 456 0.98 5.32 -15.35
N ALA A 457 0.25 5.40 -16.46
CA ALA A 457 -0.77 4.41 -16.82
C ALA A 457 -0.88 4.27 -18.34
N VAL A 458 -1.27 3.08 -18.79
CA VAL A 458 -1.61 2.80 -20.19
C VAL A 458 -3.09 2.43 -20.27
N VAL A 459 -3.82 3.09 -21.16
CA VAL A 459 -5.25 2.80 -21.45
C VAL A 459 -5.42 2.81 -22.97
N ASP A 460 -5.98 1.74 -23.54
CA ASP A 460 -6.19 1.61 -24.99
C ASP A 460 -4.95 1.97 -25.83
N ASP A 461 -3.80 1.39 -25.46
CA ASP A 461 -2.48 1.63 -26.03
C ASP A 461 -1.93 3.07 -25.89
N ALA A 462 -2.67 3.97 -25.24
CA ALA A 462 -2.25 5.33 -24.97
C ALA A 462 -1.55 5.45 -23.62
N LEU A 463 -0.40 6.12 -23.61
CA LEU A 463 0.41 6.35 -22.42
C LEU A 463 0.06 7.70 -21.77
N TYR A 464 -0.31 7.65 -20.50
CA TYR A 464 -0.67 8.80 -19.67
C TYR A 464 0.29 8.95 -18.51
N ILE A 465 0.66 10.19 -18.23
CA ILE A 465 1.56 10.53 -17.15
C ILE A 465 0.98 11.62 -16.26
N MET A 466 1.02 11.39 -14.95
CA MET A 466 0.67 12.36 -13.94
C MET A 466 1.93 13.08 -13.47
N GLN A 467 1.87 14.40 -13.55
CA GLN A 467 2.86 15.33 -13.04
C GLN A 467 2.19 16.21 -11.98
N LYS A 468 2.98 16.95 -11.20
CA LYS A 468 2.46 17.85 -10.15
C LYS A 468 1.34 18.77 -10.65
N GLN A 469 1.47 19.27 -11.87
CA GLN A 469 0.58 20.32 -12.40
C GLN A 469 -0.51 19.82 -13.34
N GLU A 470 -0.38 18.62 -13.92
CA GLU A 470 -1.29 18.14 -14.97
C GLU A 470 -1.19 16.64 -15.21
N ILE A 471 -2.17 16.10 -15.94
CA ILE A 471 -2.04 14.83 -16.65
C ILE A 471 -1.83 15.10 -18.13
N ALA A 472 -0.81 14.47 -18.70
CA ALA A 472 -0.48 14.55 -20.12
C ALA A 472 -0.52 13.16 -20.75
N GLN A 473 -0.89 13.11 -22.03
CA GLN A 473 -0.71 11.95 -22.90
C GLN A 473 0.54 12.16 -23.74
N LEU A 474 1.36 11.12 -23.86
CA LEU A 474 2.61 11.16 -24.62
C LEU A 474 2.39 10.53 -26.00
N PHE A 475 2.91 11.18 -27.05
CA PHE A 475 2.82 10.73 -28.43
C PHE A 475 4.19 10.66 -29.07
N ASP A 476 4.45 9.55 -29.75
CA ASP A 476 5.52 9.36 -30.72
C ASP A 476 4.87 9.41 -32.12
N HIS A 477 5.20 10.44 -32.91
CA HIS A 477 4.56 10.67 -34.22
C HIS A 477 5.33 10.02 -35.38
N ASP A 478 6.62 9.73 -35.21
CA ASP A 478 7.48 9.18 -36.26
C ASP A 478 7.94 7.72 -36.01
N GLY A 479 7.63 7.17 -34.83
CA GLY A 479 7.90 5.79 -34.44
C GLY A 479 9.35 5.54 -34.05
N ASP A 480 10.11 6.57 -33.68
CA ASP A 480 11.52 6.43 -33.26
C ASP A 480 11.68 5.97 -31.80
N GLY A 481 10.57 5.82 -31.06
CA GLY A 481 10.53 5.45 -29.65
C GLY A 481 10.65 6.63 -28.69
N TRP A 482 10.70 7.86 -29.19
CA TRP A 482 10.78 9.10 -28.43
C TRP A 482 9.46 9.87 -28.45
N THR A 483 9.21 10.63 -27.39
CA THR A 483 8.01 11.47 -27.26
C THR A 483 8.19 12.77 -28.02
N ASP A 484 7.38 12.97 -29.06
CA ASP A 484 7.30 14.20 -29.85
C ASP A 484 6.27 15.17 -29.31
N GLU A 485 5.16 14.71 -28.73
CA GLU A 485 4.08 15.56 -28.22
C GLU A 485 3.69 15.17 -26.79
N TYR A 486 3.70 16.18 -25.91
CA TYR A 486 3.20 16.13 -24.54
C TYR A 486 1.85 16.84 -24.52
N ARG A 487 0.77 16.07 -24.77
CA ARG A 487 -0.58 16.60 -24.89
C ARG A 487 -1.26 16.67 -23.53
N THR A 488 -1.54 17.86 -23.04
CA THR A 488 -2.26 18.05 -21.78
C THR A 488 -3.71 17.58 -21.91
N ILE A 489 -4.08 16.60 -21.10
CA ILE A 489 -5.47 16.11 -20.98
C ILE A 489 -6.24 17.01 -20.02
N THR A 490 -5.67 17.26 -18.84
CA THR A 490 -6.32 18.07 -17.81
C THR A 490 -5.32 18.77 -16.89
N GLN A 491 -5.73 19.93 -16.40
CA GLN A 491 -5.07 20.69 -15.34
C GLN A 491 -6.12 21.06 -14.27
N GLY A 492 -7.02 20.11 -13.97
CA GLY A 492 -8.27 20.36 -13.25
C GLY A 492 -8.14 20.66 -11.75
N TRP A 493 -6.92 20.77 -11.20
CA TRP A 493 -6.66 21.08 -9.79
C TRP A 493 -5.71 22.27 -9.60
N SER A 494 -5.85 22.95 -8.47
CA SER A 494 -4.99 24.05 -8.04
C SER A 494 -3.64 23.53 -7.52
N VAL A 495 -2.55 24.27 -7.79
CA VAL A 495 -1.18 23.84 -7.46
C VAL A 495 -0.33 25.05 -7.05
N THR A 496 0.56 24.85 -6.08
CA THR A 496 1.54 25.84 -5.61
C THR A 496 2.98 25.38 -5.90
N SER A 497 3.97 26.17 -5.50
CA SER A 497 5.39 25.81 -5.53
C SER A 497 5.84 24.97 -4.35
N ASN A 498 4.95 24.59 -3.44
CA ASN A 498 5.32 23.73 -2.32
C ASN A 498 5.86 22.38 -2.84
N PHE A 499 7.03 21.98 -2.35
CA PHE A 499 7.73 20.76 -2.79
C PHE A 499 6.91 19.48 -2.55
N HIS A 500 6.06 19.45 -1.52
CA HIS A 500 5.34 18.24 -1.09
C HIS A 500 3.91 18.12 -1.67
N GLU A 501 3.51 19.06 -2.53
CA GLU A 501 2.20 19.08 -3.18
C GLU A 501 2.10 18.07 -4.35
N PHE A 502 2.52 16.82 -4.10
CA PHE A 502 2.62 15.74 -5.08
C PHE A 502 1.26 15.34 -5.67
N GLY A 503 1.33 14.80 -6.88
CA GLY A 503 0.25 14.08 -7.52
C GLY A 503 0.65 12.62 -7.71
N PHE A 504 -0.08 11.68 -7.12
CA PHE A 504 0.23 10.25 -7.18
C PHE A 504 -0.80 9.48 -8.00
N GLY A 505 -0.36 8.40 -8.65
CA GLY A 505 -1.21 7.62 -9.55
C GLY A 505 -0.36 6.85 -10.55
N LEU A 506 -0.84 6.57 -11.76
CA LEU A 506 -2.24 6.59 -12.18
C LEU A 506 -2.74 5.15 -12.13
N VAL A 507 -4.00 4.97 -11.76
CA VAL A 507 -4.66 3.67 -11.87
C VAL A 507 -5.68 3.75 -12.99
N ALA A 508 -5.55 2.86 -13.97
CA ALA A 508 -6.56 2.64 -14.99
C ALA A 508 -7.62 1.67 -14.47
N LEU A 509 -8.88 2.09 -14.48
CA LEU A 509 -10.00 1.27 -14.04
C LEU A 509 -11.26 1.67 -14.83
N ASP A 510 -11.95 0.68 -15.41
CA ASP A 510 -13.16 0.86 -16.21
C ASP A 510 -13.06 1.92 -17.33
N GLY A 511 -11.88 2.04 -17.95
CA GLY A 511 -11.62 2.99 -19.03
C GLY A 511 -11.39 4.44 -18.58
N ASP A 512 -11.36 4.69 -17.28
CA ASP A 512 -11.02 5.97 -16.67
C ASP A 512 -9.70 5.90 -15.90
N LEU A 513 -9.22 7.08 -15.50
CA LEU A 513 -7.98 7.20 -14.72
C LEU A 513 -8.27 7.72 -13.32
N TYR A 514 -7.56 7.20 -12.34
CA TYR A 514 -7.67 7.62 -10.93
C TYR A 514 -6.30 8.06 -10.40
N GLY A 515 -6.32 9.08 -9.55
CA GLY A 515 -5.13 9.62 -8.92
C GLY A 515 -5.46 10.32 -7.60
N SER A 516 -4.43 10.73 -6.87
CA SER A 516 -4.55 11.37 -5.57
C SER A 516 -3.64 12.61 -5.47
N LEU A 517 -4.04 13.57 -4.64
CA LEU A 517 -3.33 14.83 -4.46
C LEU A 517 -2.90 14.98 -3.01
N SER A 518 -1.58 15.06 -2.80
CA SER A 518 -0.98 15.37 -1.49
C SER A 518 -1.21 16.82 -1.10
N VAL A 519 -1.24 17.08 0.20
CA VAL A 519 -1.35 18.41 0.80
C VAL A 519 -0.02 19.15 0.78
N CYS A 520 -0.09 20.47 0.96
CA CYS A 520 1.08 21.29 1.24
C CYS A 520 1.67 20.87 2.59
N VAL A 521 2.98 20.60 2.61
CA VAL A 521 3.74 20.25 3.81
C VAL A 521 4.94 21.18 3.92
N LEU A 522 5.17 21.68 5.12
CA LEU A 522 6.30 22.50 5.49
C LEU A 522 7.53 21.63 5.71
N VAL A 523 8.70 22.25 5.67
CA VAL A 523 9.94 21.62 6.11
C VAL A 523 9.74 21.10 7.54
N GLY A 524 10.09 19.84 7.78
CA GLY A 524 9.90 19.18 9.07
C GLY A 524 8.63 18.34 9.21
N GLY A 525 7.76 18.31 8.19
CA GLY A 525 6.63 17.37 8.13
C GLY A 525 5.27 17.98 8.44
N LYS A 526 5.17 19.11 9.15
CA LYS A 526 3.87 19.76 9.39
C LYS A 526 3.14 20.13 8.11
N SER A 527 1.84 19.86 8.03
CA SER A 527 1.01 20.41 6.97
C SER A 527 0.93 21.94 7.04
N CYS A 528 0.87 22.59 5.88
CA CYS A 528 0.63 24.04 5.79
C CYS A 528 -0.77 24.37 6.31
N ARG A 529 -0.92 25.52 6.99
CA ARG A 529 -2.24 26.03 7.42
C ARG A 529 -3.11 26.40 6.22
N ASP A 530 -2.51 27.10 5.26
CA ASP A 530 -3.19 27.46 4.02
C ASP A 530 -2.97 26.34 2.99
N GLN A 531 -4.08 25.83 2.44
CA GLN A 531 -4.12 24.73 1.49
C GLN A 531 -4.95 25.14 0.28
N THR A 532 -4.60 24.65 -0.91
CA THR A 532 -5.52 24.79 -2.04
C THR A 532 -6.70 23.84 -1.86
N PRO A 533 -7.93 24.20 -2.32
CA PRO A 533 -9.15 23.42 -2.02
C PRO A 533 -9.15 21.98 -2.54
N ASP A 534 -8.26 21.66 -3.48
CA ASP A 534 -8.22 20.38 -4.19
C ASP A 534 -7.31 19.35 -3.51
N ARG A 535 -6.44 19.77 -2.58
CA ARG A 535 -5.49 18.86 -1.92
C ARG A 535 -6.14 17.95 -0.88
N GLY A 536 -5.49 16.83 -0.61
CA GLY A 536 -5.97 15.82 0.34
C GLY A 536 -7.16 15.02 -0.18
N LYS A 537 -7.20 14.80 -1.50
CA LYS A 537 -8.33 14.20 -2.21
C LYS A 537 -7.89 13.14 -3.22
N ILE A 538 -8.82 12.24 -3.53
CA ILE A 538 -8.73 11.29 -4.64
C ILE A 538 -9.67 11.75 -5.73
N PHE A 539 -9.24 11.63 -6.97
CA PHE A 539 -10.03 12.01 -8.12
C PHE A 539 -10.16 10.89 -9.14
N ARG A 540 -11.26 10.95 -9.88
CA ARG A 540 -11.51 10.25 -11.14
C ARG A 540 -11.37 11.24 -12.29
N LEU A 541 -10.66 10.86 -13.33
CA LEU A 541 -10.58 11.55 -14.60
C LEU A 541 -11.34 10.73 -15.63
N THR A 542 -12.44 11.28 -16.14
CA THR A 542 -13.16 10.68 -17.26
C THR A 542 -12.39 10.96 -18.55
N LEU A 543 -11.78 9.93 -19.15
CA LEU A 543 -10.88 10.12 -20.30
C LEU A 543 -11.60 10.73 -21.51
N ALA A 544 -12.86 10.35 -21.73
CA ALA A 544 -13.66 10.82 -22.86
C ALA A 544 -13.91 12.34 -22.83
N SER A 545 -14.02 12.96 -21.65
CA SER A 545 -14.29 14.39 -21.49
C SER A 545 -13.04 15.19 -21.07
N GLY A 546 -12.08 14.54 -20.41
CA GLY A 546 -10.95 15.20 -19.74
C GLY A 546 -11.34 15.91 -18.43
N GLU A 547 -12.53 15.62 -17.89
CA GLU A 547 -13.03 16.24 -16.65
C GLU A 547 -12.64 15.43 -15.42
N ILE A 548 -12.42 16.14 -14.32
CA ILE A 548 -12.03 15.56 -13.03
C ILE A 548 -13.21 15.67 -12.06
N GLU A 549 -13.47 14.58 -11.36
CA GLU A 549 -14.39 14.50 -10.22
C GLU A 549 -13.61 14.07 -8.97
N PHE A 550 -13.74 14.81 -7.87
CA PHE A 550 -13.16 14.41 -6.59
C PHE A 550 -14.11 13.45 -5.88
N ILE A 551 -13.68 12.21 -5.69
CA ILE A 551 -14.53 11.11 -5.19
C ILE A 551 -14.31 10.81 -3.71
N ALA A 552 -13.23 11.29 -3.11
CA ALA A 552 -12.95 11.15 -1.68
C ALA A 552 -12.05 12.27 -1.16
N SER A 553 -12.06 12.51 0.15
CA SER A 553 -11.34 13.62 0.80
C SER A 553 -10.81 13.26 2.19
N GLY A 554 -10.14 14.21 2.84
CA GLY A 554 -9.64 14.03 4.20
C GLY A 554 -8.41 13.15 4.29
N LEU A 555 -7.57 13.18 3.25
CA LEU A 555 -6.27 12.49 3.18
C LEU A 555 -5.15 13.51 3.35
N ARG A 556 -3.96 13.07 3.78
CA ARG A 556 -2.80 13.96 3.94
C ARG A 556 -1.81 13.81 2.79
N THR A 557 -1.17 12.66 2.70
CA THR A 557 -0.23 12.29 1.64
C THR A 557 -0.57 10.87 1.17
N PRO A 558 -1.59 10.74 0.30
CA PRO A 558 -2.03 9.45 -0.23
C PRO A 558 -1.06 8.91 -1.31
N ASN A 559 0.12 8.40 -0.92
CA ASN A 559 1.19 8.02 -1.84
C ASN A 559 0.89 6.71 -2.60
N GLY A 560 0.27 6.86 -3.76
CA GLY A 560 0.00 5.77 -4.70
C GLY A 560 -1.34 5.09 -4.45
N LEU A 561 -1.88 4.50 -5.51
CA LEU A 561 -3.16 3.80 -5.50
C LEU A 561 -3.01 2.47 -6.23
N ALA A 562 -3.90 1.53 -5.93
CA ALA A 562 -4.09 0.34 -6.74
C ALA A 562 -5.57 -0.03 -6.85
N ALA A 563 -5.93 -0.65 -7.96
CA ALA A 563 -7.20 -1.34 -8.08
C ALA A 563 -7.10 -2.74 -7.46
N THR A 564 -8.15 -3.18 -6.79
CA THR A 564 -8.34 -4.58 -6.43
C THR A 564 -8.82 -5.35 -7.67
N PRO A 565 -8.72 -6.69 -7.69
CA PRO A 565 -9.39 -7.51 -8.71
C PRO A 565 -10.91 -7.33 -8.75
N GLY A 566 -11.53 -6.84 -7.66
CA GLY A 566 -12.95 -6.52 -7.58
C GLY A 566 -13.32 -5.15 -8.17
N GLY A 567 -12.34 -4.32 -8.55
CA GLY A 567 -12.56 -2.98 -9.08
C GLY A 567 -12.71 -1.89 -8.00
N GLU A 568 -12.39 -2.18 -6.74
CA GLU A 568 -12.28 -1.14 -5.71
C GLU A 568 -10.89 -0.50 -5.72
N LEU A 569 -10.76 0.70 -5.16
CA LEU A 569 -9.47 1.38 -5.04
C LEU A 569 -8.90 1.24 -3.62
N LEU A 570 -7.61 0.94 -3.54
CA LEU A 570 -6.82 0.96 -2.32
C LEU A 570 -5.85 2.15 -2.36
N VAL A 571 -5.63 2.78 -1.20
CA VAL A 571 -4.68 3.88 -1.03
C VAL A 571 -3.99 3.76 0.32
N ALA A 572 -2.70 4.08 0.36
CA ALA A 572 -1.96 4.26 1.60
C ALA A 572 -1.77 5.76 1.88
N ASP A 573 -2.06 6.21 3.09
CA ASP A 573 -1.98 7.62 3.49
C ASP A 573 -0.99 7.82 4.65
N ASN A 574 -0.15 8.85 4.57
CA ASN A 574 0.96 9.06 5.51
C ASN A 574 0.58 9.96 6.70
N GLN A 575 0.91 9.54 7.92
CA GLN A 575 0.62 10.26 9.18
C GLN A 575 1.18 11.67 9.25
N GLY A 576 0.58 12.49 10.10
CA GLY A 576 1.06 13.81 10.48
C GLY A 576 0.04 14.52 11.35
N ASP A 577 -0.17 15.83 11.12
CA ASP A 577 -1.25 16.59 11.76
C ASP A 577 -2.60 16.00 11.39
N TRP A 578 -3.50 15.89 12.35
CA TRP A 578 -4.86 15.33 12.25
C TRP A 578 -4.95 13.87 11.83
N LEU A 579 -3.85 13.29 11.38
CA LEU A 579 -3.72 11.91 10.95
C LEU A 579 -2.71 11.21 11.86
N PRO A 580 -3.15 10.71 13.02
CA PRO A 580 -2.26 10.33 14.12
C PRO A 580 -1.36 9.12 13.82
N ALA A 581 -1.76 8.28 12.87
CA ALA A 581 -0.98 7.16 12.35
C ALA A 581 -1.31 7.00 10.86
N SER A 582 -0.43 6.29 10.14
CA SER A 582 -0.62 6.02 8.72
C SER A 582 -1.83 5.10 8.53
N LYS A 583 -2.38 5.04 7.32
CA LYS A 583 -3.56 4.23 7.03
C LYS A 583 -3.41 3.46 5.72
N LEU A 584 -3.94 2.25 5.70
CA LEU A 584 -4.39 1.60 4.47
C LEU A 584 -5.92 1.78 4.37
N ILE A 585 -6.40 2.19 3.21
CA ILE A 585 -7.80 2.58 3.00
C ILE A 585 -8.32 1.94 1.72
N GLN A 586 -9.46 1.25 1.82
CA GLN A 586 -10.33 1.05 0.66
C GLN A 586 -11.18 2.31 0.45
N VAL A 587 -11.06 2.90 -0.74
CA VAL A 587 -11.72 4.15 -1.09
C VAL A 587 -13.21 3.90 -1.27
N ARG A 588 -14.03 4.68 -0.55
CA ARG A 588 -15.48 4.71 -0.70
C ARG A 588 -15.88 6.03 -1.38
N PRO A 589 -16.83 6.02 -2.33
CA PRO A 589 -17.39 7.26 -2.88
C PRO A 589 -17.87 8.18 -1.76
N ASP A 590 -17.55 9.47 -1.88
CA ASP A 590 -17.80 10.53 -0.90
C ASP A 590 -17.17 10.31 0.48
N GLY A 591 -16.25 9.36 0.60
CA GLY A 591 -15.53 9.05 1.84
C GLY A 591 -14.70 10.23 2.34
N HIS A 592 -14.75 10.49 3.64
CA HIS A 592 -13.91 11.50 4.31
C HIS A 592 -13.02 10.85 5.38
N TYR A 593 -11.70 10.87 5.20
CA TYR A 593 -10.75 10.08 5.99
C TYR A 593 -10.08 10.85 7.14
N GLY A 594 -10.58 12.05 7.47
CA GLY A 594 -10.38 12.73 8.74
C GLY A 594 -9.20 13.69 8.85
N TRP A 595 -8.29 13.73 7.86
CA TRP A 595 -7.28 14.80 7.77
C TRP A 595 -7.92 16.16 7.46
N ARG A 596 -7.31 17.23 7.97
CA ARG A 596 -7.70 18.62 7.71
C ARG A 596 -6.50 19.56 7.87
N ALA A 597 -6.64 20.79 7.41
CA ALA A 597 -5.57 21.77 7.55
C ALA A 597 -5.39 22.21 9.02
N PRO A 598 -4.15 22.41 9.51
CA PRO A 598 -3.91 22.97 10.84
C PRO A 598 -4.58 24.35 11.01
N GLY A 599 -5.19 24.60 12.16
CA GLY A 599 -6.00 25.78 12.45
C GLY A 599 -7.50 25.64 12.13
N GLU A 600 -7.91 24.58 11.41
CA GLU A 600 -9.33 24.29 11.18
C GLU A 600 -10.03 23.71 12.41
N LYS A 601 -11.36 23.85 12.46
CA LYS A 601 -12.16 23.37 13.60
C LYS A 601 -12.18 21.83 13.65
N ARG A 602 -12.31 21.30 14.87
CA ARG A 602 -12.37 19.85 15.16
C ARG A 602 -13.60 19.13 14.61
N ASP A 603 -14.67 19.83 14.25
CA ASP A 603 -15.94 19.19 13.93
C ASP A 603 -16.16 19.11 12.41
N LEU A 604 -15.89 17.94 11.82
CA LEU A 604 -16.06 17.64 10.38
C LEU A 604 -17.24 16.70 10.09
N GLY A 605 -18.05 16.38 11.11
CA GLY A 605 -19.04 15.31 10.97
C GLY A 605 -18.40 13.91 10.90
N PRO A 606 -19.08 12.92 10.29
CA PRO A 606 -18.63 11.53 10.33
C PRO A 606 -17.34 11.32 9.53
N VAL A 607 -16.34 10.70 10.16
CA VAL A 607 -15.10 10.24 9.53
C VAL A 607 -15.26 8.78 9.15
N THR A 608 -14.92 8.43 7.90
CA THR A 608 -14.84 7.04 7.48
C THR A 608 -13.66 6.36 8.18
N PRO A 609 -13.87 5.25 8.90
CA PRO A 609 -12.77 4.53 9.53
C PRO A 609 -11.80 3.99 8.47
N PRO A 610 -10.48 3.93 8.76
CA PRO A 610 -9.55 3.27 7.86
C PRO A 610 -9.83 1.78 7.76
N THR A 611 -9.39 1.16 6.67
CA THR A 611 -9.34 -0.30 6.58
C THR A 611 -8.34 -0.84 7.59
N LEU A 612 -7.12 -0.32 7.60
CA LEU A 612 -6.11 -0.60 8.62
C LEU A 612 -5.43 0.69 9.07
N TRP A 613 -5.18 0.81 10.38
CA TRP A 613 -4.16 1.68 10.93
C TRP A 613 -2.78 1.05 10.76
N LEU A 614 -1.80 1.90 10.45
CA LEU A 614 -0.38 1.56 10.33
C LEU A 614 0.38 2.42 11.36
N PRO A 615 0.57 1.93 12.59
CA PRO A 615 1.17 2.70 13.67
C PRO A 615 2.58 3.23 13.35
N GLN A 616 2.78 4.49 13.70
CA GLN A 616 4.03 5.22 13.45
C GLN A 616 5.22 4.66 14.22
N ASN A 617 6.37 4.57 13.56
CA ASN A 617 7.63 4.01 14.05
C ASN A 617 7.56 2.51 14.40
N GLU A 618 6.50 1.86 13.96
CA GLU A 618 6.27 0.43 14.14
C GLU A 618 6.15 -0.18 12.75
N VAL A 619 4.93 -0.41 12.26
CA VAL A 619 4.70 -1.02 10.94
C VAL A 619 4.73 -0.02 9.78
N GLY A 620 4.58 1.28 10.02
CA GLY A 620 4.57 2.25 8.91
C GLY A 620 4.76 3.71 9.30
N ASN A 621 5.46 4.46 8.44
CA ASN A 621 5.73 5.89 8.57
C ASN A 621 5.46 6.64 7.26
N SER A 622 5.76 6.03 6.13
CA SER A 622 5.53 6.60 4.81
C SER A 622 5.12 5.48 3.85
N PRO A 623 4.02 4.76 4.15
CA PRO A 623 3.57 3.65 3.32
C PRO A 623 3.22 4.16 1.91
N THR A 624 3.48 3.32 0.92
CA THR A 624 3.39 3.67 -0.50
C THR A 624 2.39 2.78 -1.23
N GLN A 625 2.46 2.76 -2.57
CA GLN A 625 1.47 2.13 -3.43
C GLN A 625 1.19 0.68 -2.99
N PRO A 626 -0.07 0.36 -2.63
CA PRO A 626 -0.46 -1.01 -2.35
C PRO A 626 -0.53 -1.84 -3.64
N LEU A 627 -0.48 -3.16 -3.50
CA LEU A 627 -0.70 -4.13 -4.55
C LEU A 627 -1.41 -5.35 -3.96
N VAL A 628 -2.51 -5.78 -4.58
CA VAL A 628 -3.14 -7.06 -4.23
C VAL A 628 -2.45 -8.16 -5.01
N LEU A 629 -1.86 -9.14 -4.33
CA LEU A 629 -1.24 -10.28 -4.97
C LEU A 629 -2.32 -11.20 -5.55
N THR A 630 -2.26 -11.51 -6.84
CA THR A 630 -3.25 -12.42 -7.47
C THR A 630 -2.78 -13.87 -7.55
N GLU A 631 -1.47 -14.10 -7.40
CA GLU A 631 -0.82 -15.40 -7.56
C GLU A 631 0.10 -15.76 -6.38
N GLY A 632 0.49 -17.02 -6.33
CA GLY A 632 1.40 -17.56 -5.32
C GLY A 632 0.75 -17.82 -3.96
N PRO A 633 1.55 -18.22 -2.95
CA PRO A 633 1.04 -18.66 -1.65
C PRO A 633 0.42 -17.53 -0.81
N TYR A 634 0.58 -16.27 -1.23
CA TYR A 634 0.00 -15.08 -0.59
C TYR A 634 -1.10 -14.43 -1.45
N ALA A 635 -1.65 -15.14 -2.43
CA ALA A 635 -2.75 -14.63 -3.25
C ALA A 635 -3.91 -14.12 -2.37
N GLY A 636 -4.45 -12.95 -2.72
CA GLY A 636 -5.46 -12.22 -1.96
C GLY A 636 -4.90 -11.31 -0.86
N HIS A 637 -3.61 -11.38 -0.53
CA HIS A 637 -2.99 -10.46 0.42
C HIS A 637 -2.60 -9.15 -0.26
N ILE A 638 -2.53 -8.09 0.53
CA ILE A 638 -2.09 -6.76 0.09
C ILE A 638 -0.64 -6.60 0.50
N VAL A 639 0.24 -6.23 -0.42
CA VAL A 639 1.62 -5.82 -0.13
C VAL A 639 1.80 -4.34 -0.45
N PHE A 640 2.63 -3.64 0.31
CA PHE A 640 2.94 -2.22 0.08
C PHE A 640 4.33 -1.90 0.59
N GLY A 641 4.95 -0.87 0.02
CA GLY A 641 6.25 -0.38 0.47
C GLY A 641 6.14 0.63 1.61
N ASP A 642 7.28 1.02 2.17
CA ASP A 642 7.41 2.21 3.00
C ASP A 642 8.76 2.90 2.71
N ILE A 643 8.73 4.21 2.45
CA ILE A 643 9.96 4.97 2.10
C ILE A 643 10.81 5.29 3.33
N TYR A 644 10.21 5.37 4.52
CA TYR A 644 10.91 5.76 5.74
C TYR A 644 11.16 4.55 6.66
N ASN A 645 10.12 3.79 6.99
CA ASN A 645 10.23 2.57 7.78
C ASN A 645 10.87 1.42 6.97
N GLY A 646 10.95 1.56 5.65
CA GLY A 646 11.71 0.66 4.78
C GLY A 646 11.01 -0.64 4.43
N GLY A 647 11.57 -1.35 3.46
CA GLY A 647 11.12 -2.69 3.04
C GLY A 647 9.67 -2.79 2.55
N LEU A 648 9.17 -4.03 2.52
CA LEU A 648 7.77 -4.38 2.22
C LEU A 648 7.00 -4.71 3.49
N LYS A 649 5.74 -4.31 3.49
CA LYS A 649 4.73 -4.67 4.48
C LYS A 649 3.65 -5.51 3.83
N ARG A 650 2.93 -6.28 4.64
CA ARG A 650 1.84 -7.15 4.22
C ARG A 650 0.59 -6.82 5.03
N ALA A 651 -0.56 -6.85 4.39
CA ALA A 651 -1.86 -6.62 5.00
C ALA A 651 -2.84 -7.71 4.57
N ILE A 652 -3.69 -8.09 5.52
CA ILE A 652 -4.82 -9.00 5.32
C ILE A 652 -6.06 -8.31 5.86
N VAL A 653 -7.12 -8.33 5.07
CA VAL A 653 -8.37 -7.64 5.37
C VAL A 653 -9.51 -8.64 5.43
N GLU A 654 -10.49 -8.35 6.27
CA GLU A 654 -11.73 -9.09 6.44
C GLU A 654 -12.90 -8.12 6.57
N GLU A 655 -14.10 -8.56 6.19
CA GLU A 655 -15.32 -7.79 6.40
C GLU A 655 -16.07 -8.30 7.65
N VAL A 656 -16.27 -7.42 8.62
CA VAL A 656 -17.02 -7.69 9.85
C VAL A 656 -18.12 -6.65 9.98
N GLY A 657 -19.38 -7.09 10.03
CA GLY A 657 -20.52 -6.17 10.20
C GLY A 657 -20.61 -5.06 9.14
N GLY A 658 -20.18 -5.33 7.89
CA GLY A 658 -20.13 -4.36 6.80
C GLY A 658 -18.98 -3.34 6.88
N GLN A 659 -18.04 -3.51 7.81
CA GLN A 659 -16.81 -2.73 7.89
C GLN A 659 -15.61 -3.60 7.57
N LEU A 660 -14.71 -3.07 6.74
CA LEU A 660 -13.42 -3.70 6.55
C LEU A 660 -12.52 -3.40 7.74
N GLN A 661 -11.78 -4.42 8.16
CA GLN A 661 -10.81 -4.38 9.23
C GLN A 661 -9.80 -5.53 9.02
N GLY A 662 -8.78 -5.69 9.86
CA GLY A 662 -7.80 -6.77 9.65
C GLY A 662 -6.42 -6.46 10.23
N ALA A 663 -5.38 -7.14 9.75
CA ALA A 663 -4.03 -7.04 10.29
C ALA A 663 -2.97 -6.59 9.27
N ALA A 664 -2.04 -5.75 9.75
CA ALA A 664 -0.80 -5.41 9.06
C ALA A 664 0.40 -6.13 9.71
N PHE A 665 1.42 -6.40 8.89
CA PHE A 665 2.65 -7.12 9.25
C PHE A 665 3.84 -6.47 8.55
N HIS A 666 5.02 -6.59 9.15
CA HIS A 666 6.24 -6.56 8.36
C HIS A 666 6.27 -7.73 7.37
N PHE A 667 6.97 -7.58 6.24
CA PHE A 667 7.07 -8.66 5.25
C PHE A 667 8.51 -8.90 4.78
N SER A 668 9.22 -7.90 4.27
CA SER A 668 10.59 -8.12 3.74
C SER A 668 11.47 -6.89 3.94
N GLY A 669 12.72 -7.09 4.37
CA GLY A 669 13.70 -6.02 4.54
C GLY A 669 14.80 -5.99 3.47
N GLY A 670 15.15 -7.12 2.87
CA GLY A 670 16.39 -7.26 2.07
C GLY A 670 16.37 -6.72 0.64
N LEU A 671 15.72 -5.58 0.42
CA LEU A 671 15.67 -4.85 -0.84
C LEU A 671 16.73 -3.73 -0.87
N GLU A 672 17.17 -3.32 -2.06
CA GLU A 672 18.28 -2.37 -2.26
C GLU A 672 18.00 -0.94 -1.75
N GLY A 673 16.73 -0.52 -1.80
CA GLY A 673 16.30 0.81 -1.42
C GLY A 673 14.85 0.90 -0.94
N PRO A 674 14.40 2.09 -0.50
CA PRO A 674 13.05 2.28 0.03
C PRO A 674 11.99 2.17 -1.06
N VAL A 675 10.90 1.47 -0.78
CA VAL A 675 9.93 1.05 -1.80
C VAL A 675 8.85 2.11 -2.03
N ASN A 676 8.69 2.55 -3.28
CA ASN A 676 7.70 3.57 -3.67
C ASN A 676 6.59 3.06 -4.60
N ARG A 677 6.93 2.19 -5.55
CA ARG A 677 6.00 1.70 -6.57
C ARG A 677 6.06 0.20 -6.66
N LEU A 678 4.88 -0.41 -6.79
CA LEU A 678 4.72 -1.83 -7.01
C LEU A 678 3.89 -2.02 -8.26
N LEU A 679 4.31 -2.95 -9.13
CA LEU A 679 3.58 -3.29 -10.34
C LEU A 679 3.63 -4.81 -10.53
N GLU A 680 2.48 -5.46 -10.59
CA GLU A 680 2.42 -6.90 -10.86
C GLU A 680 3.07 -7.24 -12.20
N ALA A 681 3.87 -8.30 -12.23
CA ALA A 681 4.67 -8.66 -13.39
C ALA A 681 3.98 -9.75 -14.23
N PRO A 682 4.00 -9.67 -15.57
CA PRO A 682 3.55 -10.74 -16.44
C PRO A 682 4.33 -12.03 -16.16
N GLY A 683 3.62 -13.12 -15.92
CA GLY A 683 4.22 -14.42 -15.60
C GLY A 683 4.57 -14.63 -14.12
N GLY A 684 4.05 -13.78 -13.23
CA GLY A 684 4.11 -13.95 -11.78
C GLY A 684 5.18 -13.08 -11.09
N GLY A 685 4.93 -12.73 -9.83
CA GLY A 685 5.76 -11.78 -9.08
C GLY A 685 5.41 -10.32 -9.35
N PHE A 686 6.30 -9.40 -8.99
CA PHE A 686 6.07 -7.96 -9.14
C PHE A 686 7.39 -7.18 -9.27
N ILE A 687 7.30 -6.03 -9.94
CA ILE A 687 8.37 -5.03 -10.02
C ILE A 687 8.29 -4.13 -8.78
N VAL A 688 9.45 -3.90 -8.17
CA VAL A 688 9.65 -3.01 -7.04
C VAL A 688 10.46 -1.81 -7.50
N GLY A 689 9.82 -0.65 -7.54
CA GLY A 689 10.44 0.64 -7.82
C GLY A 689 10.81 1.36 -6.52
N GLN A 690 12.06 1.80 -6.40
CA GLN A 690 12.61 2.37 -5.17
C GLN A 690 12.96 3.85 -5.29
N ILE A 691 12.82 4.56 -4.18
CA ILE A 691 13.05 6.00 -4.09
C ILE A 691 13.36 6.43 -2.66
N GLY A 692 14.13 7.51 -2.54
CA GLY A 692 14.31 8.23 -1.29
C GLY A 692 14.82 9.65 -1.53
N SER A 693 15.13 10.34 -0.45
CA SER A 693 15.79 11.64 -0.38
C SER A 693 16.76 11.59 0.79
N ARG A 694 17.93 12.22 0.64
CA ARG A 694 18.86 12.39 1.76
C ARG A 694 18.17 13.20 2.87
N GLY A 695 18.36 12.81 4.12
CA GLY A 695 17.73 13.46 5.27
C GLY A 695 16.33 12.92 5.57
N ASN A 696 15.29 13.53 5.02
CA ASN A 696 13.92 13.40 5.55
C ASN A 696 13.16 12.12 5.16
N TRP A 697 13.51 11.47 4.05
CA TRP A 697 12.74 10.34 3.50
C TRP A 697 13.66 9.25 2.96
N GLY A 698 14.03 8.28 3.78
CA GLY A 698 14.80 7.15 3.30
C GLY A 698 15.06 6.14 4.41
N GLU A 699 15.23 4.90 3.99
CA GLU A 699 15.70 3.81 4.84
C GLU A 699 17.22 3.96 5.03
N GLY A 700 17.67 3.92 6.28
CA GLY A 700 19.08 4.08 6.61
C GLY A 700 19.94 2.92 6.09
N GLY A 701 21.16 3.24 5.63
CA GLY A 701 22.13 2.23 5.18
C GLY A 701 21.88 1.62 3.80
N LYS A 702 20.90 2.15 3.06
CA LYS A 702 20.50 1.69 1.73
C LYS A 702 20.65 2.77 0.66
N ASP A 703 20.61 2.34 -0.60
CA ASP A 703 20.50 3.26 -1.71
C ASP A 703 19.09 3.86 -1.75
N TRP A 704 18.98 5.05 -2.34
CA TRP A 704 17.78 5.89 -2.36
C TRP A 704 17.15 5.93 -3.75
N PHE A 705 17.51 4.93 -4.55
CA PHE A 705 17.08 4.64 -5.91
C PHE A 705 17.17 3.12 -6.07
N GLY A 706 16.52 2.58 -7.10
CA GLY A 706 16.62 1.18 -7.42
C GLY A 706 15.38 0.65 -8.12
N LEU A 707 15.55 -0.49 -8.78
CA LEU A 707 14.50 -1.16 -9.52
C LEU A 707 14.80 -2.66 -9.45
N GLU A 708 13.87 -3.45 -8.94
CA GLU A 708 14.07 -4.89 -8.77
C GLU A 708 12.85 -5.68 -9.29
N PHE A 709 13.10 -6.83 -9.90
CA PHE A 709 12.06 -7.83 -10.12
C PHE A 709 12.04 -8.81 -8.95
N VAL A 710 10.90 -8.88 -8.27
CA VAL A 710 10.67 -9.80 -7.16
C VAL A 710 9.78 -10.94 -7.62
N GLN A 711 10.35 -12.13 -7.69
CA GLN A 711 9.64 -13.36 -8.00
C GLN A 711 9.09 -13.99 -6.71
N MET A 712 7.81 -14.36 -6.74
CA MET A 712 7.16 -15.12 -5.68
C MET A 712 7.45 -16.61 -5.85
N GLY A 713 7.90 -17.28 -4.79
CA GLY A 713 8.06 -18.74 -4.76
C GLY A 713 6.74 -19.48 -4.51
N ASP A 714 6.77 -20.81 -4.67
CA ASP A 714 5.58 -21.66 -4.56
C ASP A 714 5.16 -21.96 -3.10
N GLU A 715 6.10 -21.88 -2.14
CA GLU A 715 5.84 -22.13 -0.72
C GLU A 715 5.89 -20.84 0.11
N ALA A 716 4.92 -20.69 1.03
CA ALA A 716 4.97 -19.65 2.06
C ALA A 716 6.13 -19.88 3.05
N ALA A 717 6.66 -18.80 3.63
CA ALA A 717 7.50 -18.90 4.82
C ALA A 717 6.64 -19.39 6.00
N PHE A 718 7.27 -19.89 7.06
CA PHE A 718 6.51 -20.20 8.28
C PHE A 718 6.13 -18.88 8.97
N GLU A 719 4.85 -18.51 8.91
CA GLU A 719 4.33 -17.26 9.51
C GLU A 719 2.80 -17.28 9.63
N ALA A 720 2.23 -16.24 10.23
CA ALA A 720 0.78 -16.02 10.29
C ALA A 720 0.22 -15.59 8.93
N MET A 721 -0.51 -16.50 8.28
CA MET A 721 -1.20 -16.28 7.00
C MET A 721 -2.55 -15.58 7.17
N ARG A 722 -3.14 -15.62 8.36
CA ARG A 722 -4.38 -14.90 8.68
C ARG A 722 -4.45 -14.60 10.15
N VAL A 723 -4.94 -13.41 10.50
CA VAL A 723 -5.36 -13.05 11.85
C VAL A 723 -6.79 -12.53 11.74
N SER A 724 -7.75 -13.25 12.32
CA SER A 724 -9.17 -12.88 12.27
C SER A 724 -9.68 -12.55 13.66
N ALA A 725 -10.52 -11.53 13.77
CA ALA A 725 -11.26 -11.31 15.02
C ALA A 725 -12.46 -12.26 15.11
N THR A 726 -12.69 -12.83 16.29
CA THR A 726 -13.86 -13.66 16.60
C THR A 726 -14.69 -13.03 17.72
N PRO A 727 -15.92 -13.52 17.97
CA PRO A 727 -16.72 -13.08 19.13
C PRO A 727 -16.04 -13.34 20.48
N GLU A 728 -15.05 -14.23 20.54
CA GLU A 728 -14.36 -14.64 21.78
C GLU A 728 -12.90 -14.17 21.86
N GLY A 729 -12.28 -13.81 20.75
CA GLY A 729 -10.93 -13.26 20.71
C GLY A 729 -10.37 -13.17 19.29
N PHE A 730 -9.31 -13.93 19.01
CA PHE A 730 -8.63 -13.95 17.72
C PHE A 730 -8.33 -15.38 17.24
N GLU A 731 -8.31 -15.59 15.94
CA GLU A 731 -7.78 -16.79 15.30
C GLU A 731 -6.56 -16.45 14.46
N ILE A 732 -5.47 -17.17 14.69
CA ILE A 732 -4.22 -17.05 13.95
C ILE A 732 -4.04 -18.31 13.13
N HIS A 733 -4.02 -18.18 11.80
CA HIS A 733 -3.75 -19.29 10.89
C HIS A 733 -2.29 -19.21 10.45
N PHE A 734 -1.52 -20.25 10.74
CA PHE A 734 -0.14 -20.41 10.33
C PHE A 734 -0.06 -21.10 8.96
N SER A 735 0.98 -20.78 8.18
CA SER A 735 1.21 -21.39 6.86
C SER A 735 1.53 -22.90 6.92
N ARG A 736 2.00 -23.39 8.08
CA ARG A 736 2.30 -24.80 8.34
C ARG A 736 1.79 -25.21 9.72
N ALA A 737 1.70 -26.52 9.93
CA ALA A 737 1.36 -27.07 11.23
C ALA A 737 2.46 -26.74 12.25
N LEU A 738 2.08 -26.46 13.50
CA LEU A 738 3.00 -26.26 14.61
C LEU A 738 3.64 -27.59 15.05
N ALA A 739 4.88 -27.55 15.55
CA ALA A 739 5.61 -28.74 15.98
C ALA A 739 4.80 -29.64 16.91
N PRO A 740 4.78 -30.97 16.70
CA PRO A 740 3.86 -31.89 17.39
C PRO A 740 4.03 -31.90 18.92
N ASP A 741 5.21 -31.54 19.42
CA ASP A 741 5.56 -31.44 20.83
C ASP A 741 5.31 -30.05 21.45
N LEU A 742 4.94 -29.04 20.64
CA LEU A 742 4.62 -27.70 21.12
C LEU A 742 3.25 -27.69 21.80
N VAL A 743 3.19 -27.16 23.01
CA VAL A 743 1.94 -26.85 23.72
C VAL A 743 1.88 -25.34 23.87
N LEU A 744 0.85 -24.72 23.28
CA LEU A 744 0.64 -23.29 23.42
C LEU A 744 -0.04 -22.95 24.75
N THR A 745 0.40 -21.87 25.35
CA THR A 745 -0.12 -21.30 26.58
C THR A 745 -0.38 -19.80 26.39
N PRO A 746 -1.16 -19.15 27.27
CA PRO A 746 -1.33 -17.70 27.23
C PRO A 746 0.00 -16.92 27.25
N ASP A 747 1.03 -17.42 27.93
CA ASP A 747 2.36 -16.77 28.03
C ASP A 747 3.13 -16.77 26.70
N ASP A 748 2.72 -17.57 25.71
CA ASP A 748 3.30 -17.57 24.37
C ASP A 748 2.78 -16.40 23.50
N PHE A 749 1.91 -15.56 24.04
CA PHE A 749 1.30 -14.43 23.33
C PHE A 749 1.25 -13.19 24.23
N GLN A 750 1.41 -12.02 23.62
CA GLN A 750 1.15 -10.75 24.31
C GLN A 750 0.26 -9.87 23.43
N LEU A 751 -0.86 -9.42 24.00
CA LEU A 751 -1.80 -8.54 23.31
C LEU A 751 -1.93 -7.22 24.06
N SER A 752 -1.94 -6.11 23.32
CA SER A 752 -2.25 -4.78 23.86
C SER A 752 -3.12 -3.99 22.89
N ASP A 753 -3.91 -3.05 23.38
CA ASP A 753 -4.74 -2.22 22.52
C ASP A 753 -4.76 -0.74 22.90
N TRP A 754 -5.07 0.11 21.93
CA TRP A 754 -5.21 1.56 22.08
C TRP A 754 -6.15 2.14 21.03
N PHE A 755 -6.53 3.40 21.20
CA PHE A 755 -7.20 4.17 20.16
C PHE A 755 -6.43 5.46 19.86
N TYR A 756 -6.83 6.12 18.76
CA TYR A 756 -6.27 7.37 18.31
C TYR A 756 -7.30 8.49 18.37
N VAL A 757 -6.83 9.69 18.70
CA VAL A 757 -7.62 10.92 18.60
C VAL A 757 -6.93 11.88 17.64
N PRO A 758 -7.59 12.28 16.53
CA PRO A 758 -7.07 13.30 15.62
C PRO A 758 -6.75 14.61 16.34
N SER A 759 -5.54 15.14 16.13
CA SER A 759 -5.07 16.40 16.71
C SER A 759 -4.00 17.05 15.81
N GLU A 760 -3.69 18.33 16.00
CA GLU A 760 -2.59 19.01 15.27
C GLU A 760 -1.17 18.56 15.69
N ILE A 761 -1.07 17.62 16.64
CA ILE A 761 0.20 17.00 16.99
C ILE A 761 0.59 16.08 15.83
N TYR A 762 1.77 16.34 15.27
CA TYR A 762 2.35 15.52 14.22
C TYR A 762 2.63 14.12 14.74
N GLY A 763 1.92 13.12 14.22
CA GLY A 763 1.91 11.80 14.84
C GLY A 763 1.16 11.87 16.17
N GLY A 764 0.07 11.12 16.30
CA GLY A 764 -0.75 11.15 17.51
C GLY A 764 -0.25 10.18 18.55
N PRO A 765 -0.45 10.46 19.84
CA PRO A 765 -0.20 9.46 20.87
C PRO A 765 -1.26 8.36 20.81
N LYS A 766 -0.87 7.18 21.29
CA LYS A 766 -1.74 6.08 21.63
C LYS A 766 -2.46 6.43 22.93
N TYR A 767 -3.79 6.51 22.89
CA TYR A 767 -4.60 6.77 24.08
C TYR A 767 -5.08 5.46 24.68
N ASP A 768 -5.09 5.42 26.02
CA ASP A 768 -5.57 4.29 26.81
C ASP A 768 -4.88 2.99 26.39
N LEU A 769 -3.55 2.94 26.41
CA LEU A 769 -2.84 1.69 26.10
C LEU A 769 -3.12 0.65 27.20
N ARG A 770 -3.75 -0.47 26.85
CA ARG A 770 -4.14 -1.54 27.78
C ARG A 770 -3.50 -2.85 27.39
N ASP A 771 -2.98 -3.59 28.37
CA ASP A 771 -2.65 -5.01 28.19
C ASP A 771 -3.94 -5.82 28.20
N LEU A 772 -4.12 -6.69 27.21
CA LEU A 772 -5.30 -7.54 27.10
C LEU A 772 -5.02 -8.91 27.72
N ALA A 773 -5.86 -9.31 28.68
CA ALA A 773 -5.72 -10.60 29.34
C ALA A 773 -6.17 -11.75 28.42
N ILE A 774 -5.27 -12.70 28.22
CA ILE A 774 -5.52 -13.94 27.47
C ILE A 774 -5.95 -15.02 28.46
N GLU A 775 -7.14 -15.57 28.28
CA GLU A 775 -7.67 -16.59 29.18
C GLU A 775 -7.23 -17.99 28.78
N HIS A 776 -7.38 -18.28 27.49
CA HIS A 776 -7.15 -19.59 26.92
C HIS A 776 -6.57 -19.46 25.51
N VAL A 777 -5.73 -20.44 25.16
CA VAL A 777 -5.25 -20.65 23.80
C VAL A 777 -5.60 -22.07 23.42
N HIS A 778 -6.32 -22.22 22.31
CA HIS A 778 -6.70 -23.51 21.75
C HIS A 778 -5.96 -23.73 20.44
N LEU A 779 -5.36 -24.90 20.29
CA LEU A 779 -4.72 -25.31 19.05
C LEU A 779 -5.63 -26.30 18.33
N SER A 780 -5.92 -26.02 17.07
CA SER A 780 -6.61 -26.93 16.15
C SER A 780 -5.90 -28.29 16.03
N ALA A 781 -6.64 -29.33 15.66
CA ALA A 781 -6.15 -30.71 15.50
C ALA A 781 -5.13 -30.85 14.35
N ASP A 782 -5.27 -30.06 13.27
CA ASP A 782 -4.25 -29.99 12.21
C ASP A 782 -3.05 -29.12 12.62
N ARG A 783 -3.14 -28.49 13.81
CA ARG A 783 -2.13 -27.65 14.43
C ARG A 783 -1.77 -26.41 13.60
N ARG A 784 -2.66 -25.95 12.71
CA ARG A 784 -2.42 -24.76 11.87
C ARG A 784 -3.11 -23.50 12.37
N VAL A 785 -4.10 -23.65 13.23
CA VAL A 785 -4.89 -22.54 13.77
C VAL A 785 -4.75 -22.48 15.29
N ALA A 786 -4.34 -21.33 15.81
CA ALA A 786 -4.39 -21.00 17.24
C ALA A 786 -5.53 -20.01 17.51
N SER A 787 -6.50 -20.41 18.33
CA SER A 787 -7.61 -19.58 18.80
C SER A 787 -7.25 -19.00 20.17
N ILE A 788 -7.16 -17.68 20.27
CA ILE A 788 -6.83 -16.95 21.50
C ILE A 788 -8.11 -16.34 22.04
N VAL A 789 -8.48 -16.69 23.27
CA VAL A 789 -9.63 -16.13 23.99
C VAL A 789 -9.17 -14.93 24.82
N VAL A 790 -9.80 -13.78 24.61
CA VAL A 790 -9.36 -12.50 25.19
C VAL A 790 -10.54 -11.79 25.83
N ARG A 791 -10.44 -11.33 27.09
CA ARG A 791 -11.52 -10.54 27.72
C ARG A 791 -11.50 -9.06 27.33
N ASP A 792 -12.63 -8.39 27.53
CA ASP A 792 -12.76 -6.92 27.57
C ASP A 792 -12.27 -6.18 26.32
N ARG A 793 -12.41 -6.80 25.14
CA ARG A 793 -12.13 -6.18 23.84
C ARG A 793 -13.13 -5.06 23.55
N LEU A 794 -12.65 -4.00 22.91
CA LEU A 794 -13.45 -2.84 22.53
C LEU A 794 -13.31 -2.54 21.03
N PRO A 795 -14.37 -2.04 20.36
CA PRO A 795 -14.29 -1.59 18.97
C PRO A 795 -13.52 -0.27 18.85
N GLU A 796 -13.23 0.15 17.62
CA GLU A 796 -12.51 1.37 17.26
C GLU A 796 -11.08 1.46 17.82
N ARG A 797 -10.39 0.32 17.86
CA ARG A 797 -9.05 0.20 18.46
C ARG A 797 -8.06 -0.49 17.54
N VAL A 798 -6.78 -0.25 17.78
CA VAL A 798 -5.69 -1.05 17.23
C VAL A 798 -5.27 -2.03 18.31
N VAL A 799 -5.16 -3.31 17.95
CA VAL A 799 -4.66 -4.38 18.79
C VAL A 799 -3.31 -4.83 18.24
N TYR A 800 -2.26 -4.69 19.04
CA TYR A 800 -0.96 -5.29 18.78
C TYR A 800 -0.96 -6.72 19.30
N LEU A 801 -0.56 -7.68 18.46
CA LEU A 801 -0.41 -9.08 18.79
C LEU A 801 1.06 -9.46 18.63
N HIS A 802 1.67 -9.99 19.68
CA HIS A 802 3.02 -10.55 19.67
C HIS A 802 2.97 -12.07 19.87
N PHE A 803 3.78 -12.78 19.10
CA PHE A 803 3.90 -14.23 19.04
C PHE A 803 5.26 -14.63 19.63
N GLY A 804 5.23 -15.44 20.68
CA GLY A 804 6.43 -15.84 21.41
C GLY A 804 7.41 -16.66 20.57
N PRO A 805 8.73 -16.55 20.83
CA PRO A 805 9.78 -17.21 20.05
C PRO A 805 9.78 -18.75 20.15
N ALA A 806 8.96 -19.33 21.04
CA ALA A 806 8.79 -20.77 21.17
C ALA A 806 7.94 -21.38 20.03
N ILE A 807 7.14 -20.54 19.34
CA ILE A 807 6.28 -20.97 18.24
C ILE A 807 7.14 -21.37 17.05
N ARG A 808 7.03 -22.65 16.67
CA ARG A 808 7.80 -23.26 15.58
C ARG A 808 6.96 -24.22 14.75
N SER A 809 7.31 -24.38 13.48
CA SER A 809 6.64 -25.32 12.57
C SER A 809 7.00 -26.77 12.91
N GLU A 810 6.25 -27.72 12.33
CA GLU A 810 6.57 -29.15 12.33
C GLU A 810 7.96 -29.48 11.73
N ARG A 811 8.55 -28.55 10.97
CA ARG A 811 9.90 -28.66 10.41
C ARG A 811 10.96 -27.99 11.31
N GLY A 812 10.56 -27.41 12.45
CA GLY A 812 11.44 -26.68 13.36
C GLY A 812 11.78 -25.26 12.94
N GLU A 813 11.05 -24.70 11.97
CA GLU A 813 11.24 -23.31 11.51
C GLU A 813 10.64 -22.33 12.53
N SER A 814 11.33 -21.24 12.82
CA SER A 814 10.77 -20.11 13.56
C SER A 814 9.87 -19.26 12.66
N LEU A 815 8.91 -18.55 13.24
CA LEU A 815 8.11 -17.57 12.52
C LEU A 815 9.02 -16.52 11.86
N TRP A 816 8.72 -16.15 10.63
CA TRP A 816 9.45 -15.09 9.92
C TRP A 816 9.22 -13.71 10.57
N VAL A 817 7.98 -13.43 10.95
CA VAL A 817 7.59 -12.22 11.70
C VAL A 817 6.73 -12.65 12.89
N ASN A 818 7.04 -12.09 14.06
CA ASN A 818 6.45 -12.44 15.35
C ASN A 818 5.37 -11.46 15.82
N GLU A 819 4.92 -10.53 14.98
CA GLU A 819 4.00 -9.48 15.41
C GLU A 819 2.99 -9.11 14.32
N ALA A 820 1.86 -8.57 14.76
CA ALA A 820 0.80 -8.08 13.91
C ALA A 820 0.08 -6.88 14.54
N TRP A 821 -0.37 -5.94 13.71
CA TRP A 821 -1.21 -4.82 14.13
C TRP A 821 -2.60 -4.99 13.54
N TYR A 822 -3.55 -5.44 14.37
CA TYR A 822 -4.93 -5.64 13.99
C TYR A 822 -5.76 -4.38 14.24
N THR A 823 -6.37 -3.82 13.20
CA THR A 823 -7.37 -2.76 13.34
C THR A 823 -8.73 -3.38 13.61
N MET A 824 -9.37 -3.03 14.73
CA MET A 824 -10.69 -3.50 15.12
C MET A 824 -11.68 -2.34 15.04
N ASN A 825 -12.30 -2.16 13.88
CA ASN A 825 -13.32 -1.13 13.69
C ASN A 825 -14.62 -1.50 14.41
N VAL A 826 -15.05 -2.76 14.29
CA VAL A 826 -16.23 -3.30 14.98
C VAL A 826 -15.91 -4.65 15.63
N LEU A 827 -16.66 -4.98 16.68
CA LEU A 827 -16.58 -6.31 17.29
C LEU A 827 -17.38 -7.33 16.46
N PRO A 828 -16.81 -8.51 16.18
CA PRO A 828 -17.58 -9.61 15.60
C PRO A 828 -18.73 -10.04 16.51
N THR A 829 -19.91 -10.25 15.93
CA THR A 829 -21.09 -10.83 16.60
C THR A 829 -21.20 -12.29 16.21
N ALA A 830 -21.94 -13.15 16.94
CA ALA A 830 -22.13 -14.55 16.54
C ALA A 830 -22.73 -14.76 15.12
N GLU A 831 -23.29 -13.71 14.51
CA GLU A 831 -23.87 -13.70 13.16
C GLU A 831 -22.93 -13.10 12.09
N SER A 832 -21.77 -12.53 12.48
CA SER A 832 -20.81 -12.00 11.51
C SER A 832 -20.34 -13.12 10.55
N PRO A 833 -20.05 -12.82 9.27
CA PRO A 833 -19.57 -13.84 8.31
C PRO A 833 -18.34 -14.61 8.81
N ASN A 834 -17.47 -13.94 9.57
CA ASN A 834 -16.27 -14.53 10.20
C ASN A 834 -16.54 -15.09 11.60
N ALA A 835 -17.73 -14.88 12.17
CA ALA A 835 -18.10 -15.41 13.48
C ALA A 835 -18.58 -16.85 13.46
N ARG A 836 -18.72 -17.46 12.27
CA ARG A 836 -18.79 -18.90 12.12
C ARG A 836 -18.16 -19.36 10.80
N LYS A 837 -16.86 -19.62 10.86
CA LYS A 837 -16.40 -20.99 10.65
C LYS A 837 -15.55 -21.34 11.87
N HIS A 838 -16.19 -21.85 12.92
CA HIS A 838 -15.53 -22.93 13.63
C HIS A 838 -15.29 -24.03 12.57
N ASP A 839 -14.16 -23.95 11.87
CA ASP A 839 -13.25 -25.07 11.82
C ASP A 839 -12.66 -25.19 13.24
N GLU A 840 -13.54 -25.38 14.24
CA GLU A 840 -13.20 -26.26 15.35
C GLU A 840 -12.65 -27.46 14.63
N ALA A 841 -11.35 -27.69 14.81
CA ALA A 841 -10.77 -28.86 14.22
C ALA A 841 -11.71 -30.02 14.55
N PRO A 842 -12.16 -30.74 13.53
CA PRO A 842 -13.33 -31.56 13.69
C PRO A 842 -13.08 -32.52 14.84
N ASN A 843 -14.15 -32.86 15.55
CA ASN A 843 -14.12 -33.73 16.71
C ASN A 843 -13.54 -33.05 17.97
N ILE A 844 -13.89 -31.79 18.19
CA ILE A 844 -13.73 -31.05 19.45
C ILE A 844 -15.11 -30.58 19.92
N LEU A 845 -15.30 -30.42 21.23
CA LEU A 845 -16.52 -29.84 21.80
C LEU A 845 -16.27 -28.36 22.09
N SER A 846 -17.21 -27.50 21.73
CA SER A 846 -17.22 -26.11 22.19
C SER A 846 -17.54 -26.06 23.69
N LEU A 847 -17.19 -24.97 24.38
CA LEU A 847 -17.57 -24.78 25.79
C LEU A 847 -19.09 -24.89 25.99
N ALA A 848 -19.87 -24.30 25.07
CA ALA A 848 -21.33 -24.40 25.10
C ALA A 848 -21.83 -25.85 24.93
N GLU A 849 -21.14 -26.67 24.12
CA GLU A 849 -21.45 -28.08 23.96
C GLU A 849 -21.08 -28.89 25.21
N GLU A 850 -19.92 -28.65 25.82
CA GLU A 850 -19.52 -29.29 27.07
C GLU A 850 -20.51 -28.97 28.21
N GLU A 851 -20.86 -27.69 28.39
CA GLU A 851 -21.85 -27.24 29.38
C GLU A 851 -23.24 -27.83 29.12
N ALA A 852 -23.61 -28.01 27.85
CA ALA A 852 -24.87 -28.63 27.46
C ALA A 852 -24.83 -30.18 27.49
N GLY A 853 -23.75 -30.78 27.99
CA GLY A 853 -23.62 -32.21 28.25
C GLY A 853 -23.32 -33.06 27.01
N TRP A 854 -22.79 -32.46 25.95
CA TRP A 854 -22.32 -33.18 24.78
C TRP A 854 -21.02 -33.94 25.08
N ARG A 855 -20.85 -35.08 24.42
CA ARG A 855 -19.60 -35.83 24.37
C ARG A 855 -19.33 -36.34 22.96
N LEU A 856 -18.07 -36.54 22.63
CA LEU A 856 -17.67 -37.13 21.36
C LEU A 856 -17.93 -38.65 21.35
N LEU A 857 -18.45 -39.15 20.23
CA LEU A 857 -18.45 -40.56 19.86
C LEU A 857 -17.28 -40.92 18.94
N PHE A 858 -16.69 -39.93 18.29
CA PHE A 858 -15.49 -40.08 17.48
C PHE A 858 -14.54 -38.93 17.80
N ASP A 859 -13.27 -39.26 18.07
CA ASP A 859 -12.24 -38.30 18.52
C ASP A 859 -11.38 -37.76 17.37
N GLY A 860 -11.72 -38.11 16.12
CA GLY A 860 -10.97 -37.71 14.93
C GLY A 860 -9.73 -38.55 14.62
N ARG A 861 -9.34 -39.48 15.48
CA ARG A 861 -8.03 -40.16 15.39
C ARG A 861 -8.05 -41.66 15.65
N SER A 862 -9.10 -42.19 16.30
CA SER A 862 -9.23 -43.61 16.60
C SER A 862 -10.66 -44.13 16.36
N PHE A 863 -10.77 -45.46 16.15
CA PHE A 863 -12.06 -46.17 16.14
C PHE A 863 -12.50 -46.59 17.55
N GLU A 864 -11.98 -45.93 18.60
CA GLU A 864 -12.39 -46.23 19.97
C GLU A 864 -13.90 -46.01 20.12
N GLY A 865 -14.59 -47.00 20.71
CA GLY A 865 -16.05 -46.99 20.82
C GLY A 865 -16.80 -47.53 19.60
N TRP A 866 -16.11 -47.92 18.52
CA TRP A 866 -16.72 -48.48 17.30
C TRP A 866 -16.29 -49.93 17.02
N LYS A 867 -17.14 -50.70 16.34
CA LYS A 867 -16.86 -52.04 15.79
C LYS A 867 -17.66 -52.26 14.50
N ILE A 868 -17.26 -53.22 13.67
CA ILE A 868 -18.09 -53.63 12.53
C ILE A 868 -19.29 -54.45 13.03
N TYR A 869 -20.47 -54.20 12.48
CA TYR A 869 -21.70 -54.93 12.79
C TYR A 869 -21.54 -56.43 12.46
N GLY A 870 -21.87 -57.30 13.41
CA GLY A 870 -21.73 -58.75 13.29
C GLY A 870 -20.30 -59.29 13.45
N ALA A 871 -19.30 -58.43 13.65
CA ALA A 871 -17.92 -58.86 13.86
C ALA A 871 -17.70 -59.47 15.25
N LYS A 872 -16.84 -60.50 15.30
CA LYS A 872 -16.50 -61.24 16.53
C LYS A 872 -15.45 -60.52 17.39
N ASP A 873 -14.72 -59.57 16.82
CA ASP A 873 -13.71 -58.76 17.46
C ASP A 873 -13.88 -57.28 17.05
N ASP A 874 -12.98 -56.42 17.54
CA ASP A 874 -13.00 -54.99 17.29
C ASP A 874 -12.24 -54.60 16.00
N SER A 875 -11.99 -55.54 15.09
CA SER A 875 -11.37 -55.21 13.80
C SER A 875 -12.30 -54.34 12.96
N ILE A 876 -11.71 -53.33 12.32
CA ILE A 876 -12.39 -52.42 11.41
C ILE A 876 -11.87 -52.69 9.99
N GLU A 877 -12.73 -53.22 9.14
CA GLU A 877 -12.47 -53.40 7.70
C GLU A 877 -13.16 -52.28 6.91
N PHE A 878 -12.55 -51.84 5.80
CA PHE A 878 -13.10 -50.89 4.81
C PHE A 878 -13.32 -49.43 5.24
N TRP A 879 -13.32 -49.17 6.54
CA TRP A 879 -13.26 -47.83 7.11
C TRP A 879 -11.81 -47.44 7.43
N ARG A 880 -11.47 -46.18 7.17
CA ARG A 880 -10.21 -45.57 7.61
C ARG A 880 -10.48 -44.21 8.22
N ILE A 881 -9.50 -43.67 8.92
CA ILE A 881 -9.53 -42.29 9.38
C ILE A 881 -8.73 -41.45 8.39
N GLU A 882 -9.39 -40.48 7.77
CA GLU A 882 -8.81 -39.61 6.75
C GLU A 882 -9.23 -38.17 7.05
N ASN A 883 -8.25 -37.27 7.23
CA ASN A 883 -8.48 -35.86 7.55
C ASN A 883 -9.47 -35.67 8.72
N ALA A 884 -9.25 -36.43 9.79
CA ALA A 884 -10.10 -36.46 10.98
C ALA A 884 -11.59 -36.80 10.72
N ALA A 885 -11.86 -37.61 9.71
CA ALA A 885 -13.17 -38.18 9.42
C ALA A 885 -13.11 -39.71 9.31
N LEU A 886 -14.19 -40.39 9.72
CA LEU A 886 -14.44 -41.79 9.41
C LEU A 886 -14.80 -41.89 7.92
N ALA A 887 -13.89 -42.43 7.11
CA ALA A 887 -14.02 -42.54 5.66
C ALA A 887 -14.28 -43.99 5.27
N PHE A 888 -15.40 -44.25 4.60
CA PHE A 888 -15.64 -45.54 3.96
C PHE A 888 -14.98 -45.56 2.57
N THR A 889 -14.17 -46.59 2.28
CA THR A 889 -13.25 -46.57 1.12
C THR A 889 -13.29 -47.81 0.25
N ARG A 890 -14.33 -48.62 0.38
CA ARG A 890 -14.53 -49.79 -0.47
C ARG A 890 -15.34 -49.39 -1.70
N ASP A 891 -14.68 -49.36 -2.85
CA ASP A 891 -15.36 -49.31 -4.14
C ASP A 891 -15.88 -50.71 -4.49
N VAL A 892 -17.21 -50.87 -4.50
CA VAL A 892 -17.87 -52.10 -4.96
C VAL A 892 -18.55 -51.83 -6.30
N SER A 893 -18.04 -52.49 -7.35
CA SER A 893 -18.70 -52.50 -8.66
C SER A 893 -20.18 -52.89 -8.57
N LEU A 894 -20.99 -52.48 -9.57
CA LEU A 894 -22.41 -52.87 -9.70
C LEU A 894 -22.63 -54.39 -9.56
N ALA A 895 -21.66 -55.20 -10.03
CA ALA A 895 -21.68 -56.66 -9.86
C ALA A 895 -21.48 -57.11 -8.40
N GLY A 896 -20.68 -56.37 -7.63
CA GLY A 896 -20.49 -56.58 -6.18
C GLY A 896 -21.72 -56.21 -5.36
N LEU A 897 -22.43 -55.14 -5.72
CA LEU A 897 -23.74 -54.77 -5.14
C LEU A 897 -24.81 -55.84 -5.40
N VAL A 898 -24.94 -56.30 -6.64
CA VAL A 898 -25.87 -57.39 -7.01
C VAL A 898 -25.50 -58.71 -6.31
N TRP A 899 -24.21 -58.98 -6.13
CA TRP A 899 -23.72 -60.18 -5.42
C TRP A 899 -24.04 -60.14 -3.91
N ASN A 900 -23.89 -58.98 -3.26
CA ASN A 900 -24.27 -58.80 -1.84
C ASN A 900 -25.78 -58.98 -1.62
N HIS A 901 -26.63 -58.56 -2.57
CA HIS A 901 -28.08 -58.75 -2.50
C HIS A 901 -28.54 -60.18 -2.79
N LEU A 902 -27.84 -60.93 -3.65
CA LEU A 902 -28.24 -62.29 -4.04
C LEU A 902 -27.68 -63.39 -3.13
N ASN A 903 -26.67 -63.10 -2.31
CA ASN A 903 -25.99 -64.12 -1.50
C ASN A 903 -25.73 -63.65 -0.05
N PRO A 904 -26.77 -63.62 0.81
CA PRO A 904 -26.72 -63.06 2.17
C PRO A 904 -25.86 -63.85 3.19
N PHE A 905 -25.09 -64.86 2.76
CA PHE A 905 -24.37 -65.80 3.63
C PHE A 905 -22.84 -65.69 3.61
N SER A 906 -22.25 -64.61 3.09
CA SER A 906 -20.79 -64.40 3.25
C SER A 906 -20.41 -62.92 3.36
N ARG A 907 -20.30 -62.46 4.61
CA ARG A 907 -19.95 -61.11 5.13
C ARG A 907 -21.12 -60.12 5.15
N ALA A 908 -21.49 -59.72 6.37
CA ALA A 908 -22.37 -58.58 6.64
C ALA A 908 -21.86 -57.34 5.89
N ALA A 909 -22.77 -56.43 5.54
CA ALA A 909 -22.39 -55.06 5.18
C ALA A 909 -21.37 -54.57 6.23
N ALA A 910 -20.30 -53.89 5.80
CA ALA A 910 -19.26 -53.45 6.72
C ALA A 910 -19.69 -52.22 7.52
N ASP A 911 -20.93 -52.24 8.01
CA ASP A 911 -21.56 -51.16 8.76
C ASP A 911 -20.80 -50.91 10.06
N LEU A 912 -20.49 -49.65 10.33
CA LEU A 912 -19.70 -49.24 11.49
C LEU A 912 -20.64 -48.88 12.64
N MET A 913 -20.62 -49.67 13.72
CA MET A 913 -21.57 -49.58 14.83
C MET A 913 -20.90 -49.14 16.14
N THR A 914 -21.57 -48.30 16.92
CA THR A 914 -21.13 -47.97 18.29
C THR A 914 -21.17 -49.19 19.20
N LYS A 915 -20.19 -49.35 20.09
CA LYS A 915 -20.23 -50.40 21.15
C LYS A 915 -21.29 -50.10 22.21
N GLU A 916 -21.56 -48.81 22.43
CA GLU A 916 -22.58 -48.33 23.37
C GLU A 916 -23.97 -48.28 22.75
N ARG A 917 -24.99 -48.41 23.60
CA ARG A 917 -26.41 -48.28 23.26
C ARG A 917 -27.03 -47.06 23.93
N PHE A 918 -27.90 -46.36 23.21
CA PHE A 918 -28.54 -45.09 23.58
C PHE A 918 -30.06 -45.22 23.59
N SER A 919 -30.74 -44.46 24.47
CA SER A 919 -32.20 -44.37 24.55
C SER A 919 -32.67 -42.95 24.24
N ASP A 920 -32.66 -42.06 25.22
CA ASP A 920 -33.00 -40.64 25.07
C ASP A 920 -31.71 -39.86 24.80
N PHE A 921 -31.54 -39.41 23.56
CA PHE A 921 -30.32 -38.75 23.11
C PHE A 921 -30.58 -37.68 22.06
N GLU A 922 -29.61 -36.81 21.91
CA GLU A 922 -29.46 -35.94 20.75
C GLU A 922 -28.09 -36.19 20.15
N LEU A 923 -28.08 -36.61 18.89
CA LEU A 923 -26.90 -36.91 18.08
C LEU A 923 -26.70 -35.75 17.10
N SER A 924 -25.48 -35.25 16.98
CA SER A 924 -25.02 -34.37 15.92
C SER A 924 -23.92 -35.10 15.17
N ILE A 925 -23.99 -35.12 13.84
CA ILE A 925 -23.03 -35.80 12.99
C ILE A 925 -22.92 -35.07 11.66
N ASP A 926 -21.70 -34.73 11.26
CA ASP A 926 -21.43 -34.15 9.95
C ASP A 926 -21.11 -35.28 8.97
N TRP A 927 -21.68 -35.23 7.76
CA TRP A 927 -21.44 -36.19 6.70
C TRP A 927 -21.12 -35.51 5.36
N ARG A 928 -20.34 -36.20 4.52
CA ARG A 928 -20.01 -35.81 3.14
C ARG A 928 -20.02 -37.05 2.27
N ILE A 929 -20.45 -36.94 1.02
CA ILE A 929 -20.54 -38.06 0.07
C ILE A 929 -19.89 -37.74 -1.27
N SER A 930 -19.57 -38.79 -2.05
CA SER A 930 -19.21 -38.70 -3.46
C SER A 930 -20.44 -38.52 -4.36
N PRO A 931 -20.27 -38.12 -5.65
CA PRO A 931 -21.38 -38.07 -6.60
C PRO A 931 -22.10 -39.41 -6.72
N GLY A 932 -23.43 -39.39 -6.65
CA GLY A 932 -24.27 -40.59 -6.63
C GLY A 932 -24.21 -41.41 -5.34
N GLY A 933 -23.53 -40.94 -4.29
CA GLY A 933 -23.28 -41.72 -3.09
C GLY A 933 -24.53 -42.00 -2.25
N ASN A 934 -24.58 -43.21 -1.69
CA ASN A 934 -25.61 -43.68 -0.77
C ASN A 934 -24.98 -44.22 0.53
N SER A 935 -25.56 -43.86 1.67
CA SER A 935 -25.22 -44.37 3.01
C SER A 935 -26.41 -44.07 3.95
N GLY A 936 -26.27 -44.38 5.24
CA GLY A 936 -27.33 -44.14 6.21
C GLY A 936 -26.79 -44.03 7.64
N ILE A 937 -27.44 -43.19 8.44
CA ILE A 937 -27.21 -43.07 9.88
C ILE A 937 -28.35 -43.83 10.58
N PHE A 938 -28.07 -45.07 10.97
CA PHE A 938 -29.00 -45.87 11.74
C PHE A 938 -28.92 -45.58 13.23
N TYR A 939 -30.07 -45.64 13.91
CA TYR A 939 -30.19 -45.47 15.34
C TYR A 939 -31.28 -46.37 15.92
N LEU A 940 -31.21 -46.60 17.25
CA LEU A 940 -32.06 -47.56 17.95
C LEU A 940 -31.94 -49.00 17.40
N VAL A 941 -30.78 -49.38 16.87
CA VAL A 941 -30.49 -50.77 16.46
C VAL A 941 -30.42 -51.66 17.72
N PRO A 942 -31.35 -52.61 17.95
CA PRO A 942 -31.53 -53.23 19.27
C PRO A 942 -30.36 -54.13 19.69
N ASP A 943 -29.94 -55.02 18.79
CA ASP A 943 -28.82 -55.95 18.94
C ASP A 943 -28.42 -56.55 17.58
N GLU A 944 -27.39 -57.39 17.56
CA GLU A 944 -26.85 -58.04 16.36
C GLU A 944 -27.58 -59.36 16.01
N ARG A 945 -28.84 -59.58 16.45
CA ARG A 945 -29.59 -60.81 16.12
C ARG A 945 -30.11 -60.83 14.69
N SER A 946 -30.37 -59.67 14.12
CA SER A 946 -30.72 -59.53 12.71
C SER A 946 -29.47 -59.61 11.85
N ALA A 947 -29.62 -60.12 10.63
CA ALA A 947 -28.51 -60.25 9.70
C ALA A 947 -27.91 -58.88 9.34
N LEU A 948 -28.75 -57.84 9.29
CA LEU A 948 -28.39 -56.49 8.83
C LEU A 948 -28.97 -55.44 9.79
N ALA A 949 -28.27 -54.32 9.95
CA ALA A 949 -28.66 -53.28 10.92
C ALA A 949 -30.01 -52.63 10.59
N TRP A 950 -30.33 -52.51 9.29
CA TRP A 950 -31.57 -51.90 8.79
C TRP A 950 -32.82 -52.77 9.01
N ASP A 951 -32.68 -54.04 9.41
CA ASP A 951 -33.84 -54.92 9.63
C ASP A 951 -34.70 -54.42 10.80
N LEU A 952 -34.08 -53.79 11.82
CA LEU A 952 -34.78 -53.32 13.02
C LEU A 952 -34.46 -51.88 13.43
N GLY A 953 -33.37 -51.31 12.94
CA GLY A 953 -32.97 -49.92 13.21
C GLY A 953 -33.78 -48.89 12.41
N LEU A 954 -33.83 -47.67 12.92
CA LEU A 954 -34.34 -46.52 12.17
C LEU A 954 -33.22 -45.80 11.46
N GLU A 955 -33.50 -45.21 10.31
CA GLU A 955 -32.49 -44.68 9.39
C GLU A 955 -32.77 -43.22 9.08
N MET A 956 -31.80 -42.35 9.36
CA MET A 956 -31.70 -41.07 8.67
C MET A 956 -30.88 -41.29 7.40
N GLN A 957 -31.50 -41.05 6.25
CA GLN A 957 -30.91 -41.30 4.95
C GLN A 957 -29.76 -40.33 4.63
N VAL A 958 -28.68 -40.83 4.00
CA VAL A 958 -27.54 -40.03 3.51
C VAL A 958 -27.37 -40.30 2.01
N LEU A 959 -27.76 -39.34 1.17
CA LEU A 959 -27.90 -39.58 -0.27
C LEU A 959 -27.53 -38.37 -1.14
N ASP A 960 -27.03 -38.63 -2.34
CA ASP A 960 -27.05 -37.67 -3.45
C ASP A 960 -28.43 -37.70 -4.13
N ASP A 961 -29.34 -36.84 -3.68
CA ASP A 961 -30.72 -36.76 -4.18
C ASP A 961 -30.82 -36.53 -5.69
N ALA A 962 -29.83 -35.86 -6.28
CA ALA A 962 -29.85 -35.46 -7.68
C ALA A 962 -29.39 -36.61 -8.59
N ALA A 963 -28.39 -37.38 -8.17
CA ALA A 963 -27.78 -38.41 -9.01
C ALA A 963 -28.21 -39.85 -8.68
N HIS A 964 -28.61 -40.15 -7.44
CA HIS A 964 -29.04 -41.51 -7.05
C HIS A 964 -30.54 -41.73 -7.35
N SER A 965 -30.90 -42.93 -7.83
CA SER A 965 -32.28 -43.23 -8.24
C SER A 965 -33.30 -43.11 -7.09
N ASP A 966 -32.90 -43.48 -5.87
CA ASP A 966 -33.75 -43.38 -4.67
C ASP A 966 -34.10 -41.91 -4.33
N GLY A 967 -33.27 -40.93 -4.73
CA GLY A 967 -33.55 -39.51 -4.49
C GLY A 967 -34.83 -39.00 -5.20
N GLN A 968 -35.32 -39.77 -6.19
CA GLN A 968 -36.58 -39.48 -6.87
C GLN A 968 -37.82 -39.85 -6.03
N ILE A 969 -37.65 -40.63 -4.95
CA ILE A 969 -38.72 -41.04 -4.05
C ILE A 969 -38.72 -40.10 -2.83
N GLU A 970 -39.87 -39.50 -2.53
CA GLU A 970 -39.99 -38.41 -1.55
C GLU A 970 -39.54 -38.75 -0.13
N ARG A 971 -39.52 -40.03 0.26
CA ARG A 971 -39.16 -40.49 1.61
C ARG A 971 -37.81 -41.19 1.68
N HIS A 972 -37.03 -41.13 0.59
CA HIS A 972 -35.72 -41.78 0.47
C HIS A 972 -34.60 -40.76 0.22
N ARG A 973 -34.84 -39.47 0.46
CA ARG A 973 -33.89 -38.38 0.22
C ARG A 973 -33.02 -38.10 1.44
N ALA A 974 -31.95 -37.35 1.23
CA ALA A 974 -31.03 -36.93 2.28
C ALA A 974 -31.77 -36.29 3.47
N GLY A 975 -31.59 -36.90 4.65
CA GLY A 975 -32.16 -36.48 5.92
C GLY A 975 -33.52 -37.06 6.28
N ASP A 976 -34.21 -37.71 5.34
CA ASP A 976 -35.51 -38.34 5.59
C ASP A 976 -35.40 -39.48 6.59
N LEU A 977 -36.52 -39.81 7.24
CA LEU A 977 -36.68 -41.07 7.94
C LEU A 977 -37.06 -42.13 6.90
N TYR A 978 -36.08 -42.95 6.51
CA TYR A 978 -36.14 -43.77 5.29
C TYR A 978 -37.47 -44.54 5.18
N ASP A 979 -38.19 -44.29 4.10
CA ASP A 979 -39.47 -44.89 3.71
C ASP A 979 -40.67 -44.60 4.64
N LEU A 980 -40.49 -43.76 5.67
CA LEU A 980 -41.53 -43.42 6.65
C LEU A 980 -42.00 -41.97 6.54
N GLN A 981 -41.11 -40.98 6.62
CA GLN A 981 -41.49 -39.56 6.67
C GLN A 981 -40.43 -38.63 6.04
N SER A 982 -40.93 -37.62 5.34
CA SER A 982 -40.21 -36.42 4.89
C SER A 982 -41.11 -35.20 5.05
N LEU A 983 -40.57 -34.07 5.53
CA LEU A 983 -41.29 -32.80 5.65
C LEU A 983 -40.80 -31.71 4.68
N VAL A 984 -39.54 -31.78 4.25
CA VAL A 984 -38.87 -30.73 3.48
C VAL A 984 -37.97 -31.38 2.43
N ARG A 985 -37.83 -30.73 1.27
CA ARG A 985 -36.94 -31.13 0.18
C ARG A 985 -35.71 -30.22 0.11
N ASP A 986 -34.63 -30.71 -0.49
CA ASP A 986 -33.44 -29.94 -0.89
C ASP A 986 -32.78 -29.22 0.30
N ALA A 987 -32.64 -29.93 1.43
CA ALA A 987 -31.96 -29.44 2.63
C ALA A 987 -30.45 -29.76 2.64
N ALA A 988 -30.01 -30.71 1.81
CA ALA A 988 -28.60 -31.07 1.69
C ALA A 988 -27.80 -30.01 0.89
N ASN A 989 -26.56 -29.78 1.30
CA ASN A 989 -25.54 -29.07 0.53
C ASN A 989 -25.10 -29.93 -0.68
N PRO A 990 -24.51 -29.31 -1.72
CA PRO A 990 -23.98 -30.03 -2.88
C PRO A 990 -22.99 -31.14 -2.52
N VAL A 991 -22.88 -32.13 -3.41
CA VAL A 991 -21.89 -33.20 -3.33
C VAL A 991 -20.47 -32.65 -3.12
N GLY A 992 -19.70 -33.28 -2.23
CA GLY A 992 -18.35 -32.84 -1.87
C GLY A 992 -18.31 -31.81 -0.74
N GLU A 993 -19.44 -31.23 -0.35
CA GLU A 993 -19.57 -30.37 0.83
C GLU A 993 -20.04 -31.16 2.06
N TRP A 994 -19.72 -30.65 3.25
CA TRP A 994 -20.17 -31.23 4.51
C TRP A 994 -21.61 -30.81 4.83
N ASN A 995 -22.38 -31.75 5.36
CA ASN A 995 -23.76 -31.59 5.80
C ASN A 995 -23.85 -31.91 7.29
N ARG A 996 -24.55 -31.09 8.08
CA ARG A 996 -24.78 -31.34 9.51
C ARG A 996 -26.14 -32.00 9.72
N ALA A 997 -26.13 -33.26 10.14
CA ALA A 997 -27.32 -33.97 10.58
C ALA A 997 -27.46 -33.92 12.11
N ARG A 998 -28.70 -33.70 12.58
CA ARG A 998 -29.07 -33.80 13.99
C ARG A 998 -30.24 -34.76 14.14
N ILE A 999 -30.13 -35.73 15.04
CA ILE A 999 -31.19 -36.69 15.36
C ILE A 999 -31.48 -36.59 16.85
N ARG A 1000 -32.72 -36.25 17.20
CA ARG A 1000 -33.17 -36.15 18.60
C ARG A 1000 -34.21 -37.22 18.86
N VAL A 1001 -33.95 -38.06 19.86
CA VAL A 1001 -34.85 -39.10 20.35
C VAL A 1001 -35.16 -38.80 21.81
N GLN A 1002 -36.42 -38.47 22.11
CA GLN A 1002 -36.89 -38.26 23.47
C GLN A 1002 -38.11 -39.14 23.75
N GLY A 1003 -37.90 -40.26 24.43
CA GLY A 1003 -38.90 -41.31 24.63
C GLY A 1003 -39.34 -41.91 23.29
N SER A 1004 -40.58 -41.62 22.90
CA SER A 1004 -41.13 -42.06 21.61
C SER A 1004 -41.06 -40.98 20.53
N HIS A 1005 -40.69 -39.75 20.85
CA HIS A 1005 -40.63 -38.63 19.91
C HIS A 1005 -39.27 -38.61 19.19
N ILE A 1006 -39.31 -38.47 17.87
CA ILE A 1006 -38.15 -38.48 16.98
C ILE A 1006 -38.20 -37.23 16.11
N GLU A 1007 -37.07 -36.55 16.03
CA GLU A 1007 -36.87 -35.40 15.17
C GLU A 1007 -35.55 -35.52 14.39
N HIS A 1008 -35.56 -35.17 13.11
CA HIS A 1008 -34.36 -35.01 12.29
C HIS A 1008 -34.22 -33.55 11.85
N TRP A 1009 -32.99 -33.03 11.84
CA TRP A 1009 -32.63 -31.79 11.16
C TRP A 1009 -31.45 -32.02 10.24
N LEU A 1010 -31.46 -31.37 9.08
CA LEU A 1010 -30.35 -31.34 8.15
C LEU A 1010 -30.03 -29.88 7.81
N ASN A 1011 -28.79 -29.46 8.06
CA ASN A 1011 -28.33 -28.07 7.87
C ASN A 1011 -29.29 -27.05 8.50
N ASP A 1012 -29.62 -27.28 9.76
CA ASP A 1012 -30.54 -26.49 10.59
C ASP A 1012 -32.01 -26.43 10.12
N ARG A 1013 -32.39 -27.22 9.09
CA ARG A 1013 -33.78 -27.36 8.63
C ARG A 1013 -34.42 -28.63 9.22
N PRO A 1014 -35.62 -28.55 9.83
CA PRO A 1014 -36.33 -29.72 10.33
C PRO A 1014 -36.85 -30.59 9.17
N ILE A 1015 -36.56 -31.89 9.19
CA ILE A 1015 -36.90 -32.86 8.12
C ILE A 1015 -37.92 -33.90 8.59
N VAL A 1016 -37.88 -34.30 9.86
CA VAL A 1016 -38.73 -35.35 10.45
C VAL A 1016 -39.20 -34.86 11.81
N ASP A 1017 -40.46 -35.13 12.13
CA ASP A 1017 -41.09 -34.94 13.43
C ASP A 1017 -42.19 -36.00 13.55
N ILE A 1018 -41.92 -37.06 14.30
CA ILE A 1018 -42.85 -38.19 14.45
C ILE A 1018 -42.77 -38.83 15.83
N THR A 1019 -43.92 -39.27 16.34
CA THR A 1019 -43.99 -40.03 17.60
C THR A 1019 -44.24 -41.51 17.32
N ARG A 1020 -43.31 -42.38 17.76
CA ARG A 1020 -43.44 -43.84 17.67
C ARG A 1020 -44.70 -44.33 18.35
N GLY A 1021 -45.40 -45.26 17.70
CA GLY A 1021 -46.68 -45.80 18.20
C GLY A 1021 -47.88 -44.86 18.06
N SER A 1022 -47.70 -43.64 17.52
CA SER A 1022 -48.82 -42.78 17.12
C SER A 1022 -49.60 -43.36 15.92
N PRO A 1023 -50.81 -42.86 15.62
CA PRO A 1023 -51.51 -43.19 14.37
C PRO A 1023 -50.67 -42.91 13.11
N ASP A 1024 -49.94 -41.79 13.08
CA ASP A 1024 -49.11 -41.40 11.93
C ASP A 1024 -47.94 -42.35 11.75
N TRP A 1025 -47.28 -42.76 12.84
CA TRP A 1025 -46.25 -43.80 12.82
C TRP A 1025 -46.78 -45.13 12.30
N ARG A 1026 -47.91 -45.62 12.84
CA ARG A 1026 -48.51 -46.89 12.39
C ARG A 1026 -48.87 -46.84 10.91
N SER A 1027 -49.37 -45.70 10.45
CA SER A 1027 -49.66 -45.48 9.03
C SER A 1027 -48.38 -45.46 8.18
N ALA A 1028 -47.33 -44.77 8.63
CA ALA A 1028 -46.05 -44.71 7.92
C ALA A 1028 -45.43 -46.11 7.78
N VAL A 1029 -45.40 -46.91 8.85
CA VAL A 1029 -44.86 -48.28 8.83
C VAL A 1029 -45.72 -49.21 7.96
N ALA A 1030 -47.04 -49.13 8.05
CA ALA A 1030 -47.92 -49.98 7.23
C ALA A 1030 -47.81 -49.69 5.72
N ASN A 1031 -47.33 -48.50 5.35
CA ASN A 1031 -47.14 -48.06 3.97
C ASN A 1031 -45.67 -48.07 3.52
N SER A 1032 -44.76 -48.68 4.29
CA SER A 1032 -43.34 -48.79 3.97
C SER A 1032 -42.94 -50.24 3.70
N LYS A 1033 -41.71 -50.45 3.26
CA LYS A 1033 -41.05 -51.77 3.09
C LYS A 1033 -40.99 -52.58 4.39
N PHE A 1034 -41.26 -51.94 5.54
CA PHE A 1034 -41.19 -52.54 6.87
C PHE A 1034 -42.56 -53.01 7.41
N ALA A 1035 -43.63 -52.96 6.61
CA ALA A 1035 -44.99 -53.30 7.05
C ALA A 1035 -45.12 -54.70 7.68
N ASP A 1036 -44.32 -55.67 7.20
CA ASP A 1036 -44.32 -57.06 7.67
C ASP A 1036 -43.19 -57.37 8.67
N THR A 1037 -42.40 -56.36 9.08
CA THR A 1037 -41.24 -56.55 9.96
C THR A 1037 -41.64 -56.40 11.43
N GLU A 1038 -41.81 -57.52 12.13
CA GLU A 1038 -42.17 -57.54 13.55
C GLU A 1038 -41.10 -56.83 14.40
N GLY A 1039 -41.51 -55.80 15.14
CA GLY A 1039 -40.63 -55.07 16.07
C GLY A 1039 -39.79 -53.94 15.47
N PHE A 1040 -39.95 -53.63 14.17
CA PHE A 1040 -39.20 -52.57 13.50
C PHE A 1040 -39.33 -51.19 14.19
N GLY A 1041 -38.19 -50.55 14.52
CA GLY A 1041 -38.15 -49.22 15.12
C GLY A 1041 -38.68 -49.10 16.55
N LEU A 1042 -39.06 -50.20 17.20
CA LEU A 1042 -39.70 -50.19 18.52
C LEU A 1042 -38.71 -50.36 19.70
N ALA A 1043 -37.40 -50.43 19.43
CA ALA A 1043 -36.41 -50.55 20.49
C ALA A 1043 -36.39 -49.30 21.39
N GLU A 1044 -36.47 -49.47 22.71
CA GLU A 1044 -36.31 -48.34 23.67
C GLU A 1044 -34.84 -47.89 23.78
N ARG A 1045 -33.91 -48.79 23.44
CA ARG A 1045 -32.47 -48.54 23.51
C ARG A 1045 -31.75 -49.31 22.41
N GLY A 1046 -30.83 -48.67 21.69
CA GLY A 1046 -30.08 -49.33 20.62
C GLY A 1046 -28.78 -48.63 20.24
N HIS A 1047 -28.01 -49.25 19.36
CA HIS A 1047 -26.75 -48.73 18.83
C HIS A 1047 -26.99 -47.65 17.77
N ILE A 1048 -25.96 -46.86 17.51
CA ILE A 1048 -25.86 -46.01 16.31
C ILE A 1048 -24.96 -46.74 15.31
N THR A 1049 -25.37 -46.79 14.04
CA THR A 1049 -24.65 -47.50 12.99
C THR A 1049 -24.55 -46.66 11.72
N LEU A 1050 -23.37 -46.64 11.08
CA LEU A 1050 -23.09 -45.94 9.83
C LEU A 1050 -22.99 -46.97 8.70
N GLN A 1051 -23.79 -46.80 7.66
CA GLN A 1051 -23.98 -47.82 6.62
C GLN A 1051 -22.82 -47.89 5.61
N ASP A 1052 -22.44 -49.12 5.27
CA ASP A 1052 -21.80 -49.46 4.01
C ASP A 1052 -22.88 -49.75 2.95
N HIS A 1053 -23.02 -48.83 1.99
CA HIS A 1053 -23.81 -49.07 0.77
C HIS A 1053 -22.93 -49.07 -0.50
N GLY A 1054 -21.61 -49.18 -0.33
CA GLY A 1054 -20.66 -49.29 -1.44
C GLY A 1054 -20.13 -47.99 -2.06
N ASP A 1055 -20.61 -46.84 -1.59
CA ASP A 1055 -20.19 -45.51 -2.07
C ASP A 1055 -19.31 -44.79 -1.06
N LEU A 1056 -18.45 -43.87 -1.53
CA LEU A 1056 -17.57 -43.12 -0.65
C LEU A 1056 -18.37 -42.13 0.20
N VAL A 1057 -18.23 -42.28 1.51
CA VAL A 1057 -18.84 -41.40 2.52
C VAL A 1057 -17.82 -41.09 3.62
N TRP A 1058 -17.89 -39.87 4.13
CA TRP A 1058 -17.08 -39.39 5.24
C TRP A 1058 -18.00 -38.89 6.36
N TYR A 1059 -17.68 -39.24 7.61
CA TYR A 1059 -18.37 -38.76 8.81
C TYR A 1059 -17.40 -38.11 9.79
N ARG A 1060 -17.75 -36.95 10.36
CA ARG A 1060 -16.96 -36.26 11.40
C ARG A 1060 -17.89 -35.55 12.39
N ASN A 1061 -17.32 -34.95 13.44
CA ASN A 1061 -18.08 -34.21 14.46
C ASN A 1061 -19.21 -35.05 15.06
N ILE A 1062 -18.95 -36.35 15.30
CA ILE A 1062 -19.95 -37.26 15.84
C ILE A 1062 -20.04 -37.02 17.34
N LYS A 1063 -21.03 -36.22 17.75
CA LYS A 1063 -21.27 -35.77 19.12
C LYS A 1063 -22.61 -36.30 19.58
N ILE A 1064 -22.72 -36.71 20.84
CA ILE A 1064 -23.97 -37.13 21.45
C ILE A 1064 -24.16 -36.51 22.82
N ARG A 1065 -25.37 -36.10 23.17
CA ARG A 1065 -25.76 -35.78 24.54
C ARG A 1065 -26.92 -36.63 24.99
N LYS A 1066 -26.93 -36.98 26.28
CA LYS A 1066 -28.08 -37.63 26.91
C LYS A 1066 -29.13 -36.57 27.19
N LEU A 1067 -30.39 -36.85 26.84
CA LEU A 1067 -31.49 -35.96 27.19
C LEU A 1067 -32.03 -36.30 28.58
N PRO A 1068 -32.47 -35.29 29.36
CA PRO A 1068 -33.19 -35.55 30.60
C PRO A 1068 -34.51 -36.27 30.29
N PRO A 1069 -34.97 -37.17 31.18
CA PRO A 1069 -36.27 -37.82 31.03
C PRO A 1069 -37.35 -36.75 30.89
N SER A 1070 -38.25 -36.90 29.92
CA SER A 1070 -39.34 -35.94 29.72
C SER A 1070 -40.16 -35.83 31.02
N GLU A 1071 -40.34 -34.62 31.55
CA GLU A 1071 -41.35 -34.41 32.59
C GLU A 1071 -42.69 -34.90 32.03
N ALA A 1072 -43.29 -35.88 32.73
CA ALA A 1072 -44.59 -36.42 32.34
C ALA A 1072 -45.59 -35.27 32.29
N ARG A 1073 -46.02 -34.88 31.08
CA ARG A 1073 -47.15 -33.97 30.88
C ARG A 1073 -48.47 -34.71 31.08
#